data_AF-A0A3M0Y3T5-F1
#
_entry.id   AF-A0A3M0Y3T5-F1
#
_cell.length_a   1.000
_cell.length_b   1.000
_cell.length_c   1.000
_cell.angle_alpha   90.00
_cell.angle_beta   90.00
_cell.angle_gamma   90.00
#
_symmetry.space_group_name_H-M   'P 1'
#
loop_
_entity.id
_entity.type
_entity.pdbx_description
1 polymer ?
#
loop_
_entity_poly.entity_id
_entity_poly.type
_entity_poly.pdbx_seq_one_letter_code
_entity_poly.pdbx_strand_id
1 'polypeptide(L)'
;MDKTFLPFVAARLVIVGQKTTFHLSDNEVIVEAPRKLMEQLVALCNGKRPVDQIIGLLKNRWDEKSLLSLVDDLHRKNVLIDGSAASEVVWELVESPIGFPLSLSEEDKMRLVKKAKQRQKEGTGGKEYQTSPCLHGSLLKNRRSIRKFAGDVPLQSIVNMLWSAYGEVENGRRTVPSAGALYPLQLHVALLRQTGQLAPAVYRVYLSSPDSVGFELVSMDLNRFARSFIDPMMMEGAHGVVVISGSFQVTAEKYGSRSILFVILEAGHAAQNINISAVEHCIATVEVGGFNERLLAEAINLPKRYHPLITTIFGLENKSAKGKSSNTKIEVQWQMPSKQYRPPFAIASARLSEKRSWSHGRDTSPRLAYIKAIAEAKEWTACGNVPNNLIQAAFTDLENAIDPRSVIKFHPAQYRLKRFPFRPFDEKAEYAWTEGYDEMTGARVYILADHVYFPYFPKTPYYCYANSSGVAAYPGRKKAVETGTLELVERDSFMIAYLTQCRFPTVREQTLPESVRKRMRELRKNGFRVWVKDHTLDLAPVISIIAQSEKFTYTPCASCASFDVEYAVDHALMEVEAMVLARLQNGPPETIKPHEVIWPIDHGKLYGQKRYFRKADFLIRCHRTVAFREVGKGAAQSWDELLGRFSMKGWRLFTVPLHLSEEHGGNGDLHIIRSIVPGMVPMTFGFRQEPAGMKRIYAVGKELGKKKLSYRELTKFPHPFA
;
A
#
# COMPACT_ATOMS: atom_id res chain seq x y z
N MET A 1 26.82 -4.55 35.93
CA MET A 1 25.41 -4.97 35.94
C MET A 1 24.76 -4.56 37.25
N ASP A 2 23.53 -4.06 37.21
CA ASP A 2 22.77 -3.69 38.41
C ASP A 2 22.47 -4.97 39.25
N LYS A 3 22.61 -4.88 40.58
CA LYS A 3 22.33 -6.00 41.50
C LYS A 3 20.84 -6.38 41.52
N THR A 4 19.98 -5.52 40.98
CA THR A 4 18.54 -5.76 40.86
C THR A 4 18.13 -6.48 39.57
N PHE A 5 19.07 -6.73 38.63
CA PHE A 5 18.77 -7.34 37.34
C PHE A 5 18.31 -8.80 37.50
N LEU A 6 17.09 -9.09 37.06
CA LEU A 6 16.48 -10.44 37.10
C LEU A 6 16.45 -11.05 35.69
N PRO A 7 17.52 -11.73 35.22
CA PRO A 7 17.62 -12.20 33.84
C PRO A 7 16.52 -13.23 33.48
N PHE A 8 15.85 -12.97 32.36
CA PHE A 8 14.85 -13.81 31.71
C PHE A 8 15.25 -14.04 30.24
N VAL A 9 15.20 -15.28 29.76
CA VAL A 9 15.51 -15.61 28.36
C VAL A 9 14.36 -15.21 27.43
N ALA A 10 14.59 -14.20 26.60
CA ALA A 10 13.61 -13.61 25.68
C ALA A 10 13.65 -14.19 24.25
N ALA A 11 14.29 -15.35 24.04
CA ALA A 11 14.52 -15.93 22.72
C ALA A 11 14.14 -17.41 22.67
N ARG A 12 13.70 -17.88 21.49
CA ARG A 12 13.66 -19.33 21.22
C ARG A 12 15.09 -19.81 21.01
N LEU A 13 15.48 -20.94 21.59
CA LEU A 13 16.85 -21.44 21.46
C LEU A 13 16.92 -22.85 20.86
N VAL A 14 18.03 -23.12 20.17
CA VAL A 14 18.41 -24.44 19.65
C VAL A 14 19.86 -24.71 20.03
N ILE A 15 20.13 -25.83 20.70
CA ILE A 15 21.49 -26.23 21.09
C ILE A 15 21.93 -27.44 20.26
N VAL A 16 23.00 -27.31 19.48
CA VAL A 16 23.61 -28.39 18.69
C VAL A 16 25.10 -28.45 19.02
N GLY A 17 25.53 -29.53 19.69
CA GLY A 17 26.92 -29.64 20.14
C GLY A 17 27.28 -28.52 21.13
N GLN A 18 28.32 -27.75 20.82
CA GLN A 18 28.75 -26.57 21.61
C GLN A 18 28.16 -25.25 21.08
N LYS A 19 27.26 -25.30 20.09
CA LYS A 19 26.68 -24.12 19.46
C LYS A 19 25.24 -23.95 19.92
N THR A 20 24.94 -22.82 20.56
CA THR A 20 23.59 -22.41 20.93
C THR A 20 23.15 -21.25 20.04
N THR A 21 22.04 -21.42 19.33
CA THR A 21 21.44 -20.37 18.50
C THR A 21 20.19 -19.85 19.19
N PHE A 22 20.17 -18.56 19.50
CA PHE A 22 19.01 -17.84 19.99
C PHE A 22 18.34 -17.10 18.83
N HIS A 23 17.08 -17.45 18.55
CA HIS A 23 16.23 -16.80 17.56
C HIS A 23 15.40 -15.71 18.26
N LEU A 24 15.77 -14.46 18.01
CA LEU A 24 15.03 -13.27 18.42
C LEU A 24 14.02 -12.88 17.33
N SER A 25 13.21 -11.85 17.58
CA SER A 25 12.17 -11.40 16.64
C SER A 25 12.74 -10.80 15.36
N ASP A 26 13.99 -10.32 15.37
CA ASP A 26 14.62 -9.57 14.28
C ASP A 26 16.02 -10.07 13.86
N ASN A 27 16.66 -10.94 14.64
CA ASN A 27 17.97 -11.51 14.32
C ASN A 27 18.22 -12.87 15.02
N GLU A 28 19.40 -13.43 14.78
CA GLU A 28 19.90 -14.61 15.48
C GLU A 28 21.20 -14.30 16.22
N VAL A 29 21.30 -14.78 17.45
CA VAL A 29 22.51 -14.68 18.26
C VAL A 29 23.07 -16.07 18.46
N ILE A 30 24.27 -16.30 17.97
CA ILE A 30 24.97 -17.57 18.05
C ILE A 30 26.03 -17.49 19.14
N VAL A 31 25.99 -18.44 20.07
CA VAL A 31 26.93 -18.55 21.19
C VAL A 31 27.62 -19.91 21.11
N GLU A 32 28.95 -19.90 21.11
CA GLU A 32 29.76 -21.11 21.22
C GLU A 32 30.20 -21.29 22.68
N ALA A 33 29.58 -22.23 23.38
CA ALA A 33 29.88 -22.53 24.78
C ALA A 33 29.51 -23.99 25.11
N PRO A 34 30.07 -24.57 26.18
CA PRO A 34 29.73 -25.93 26.60
C PRO A 34 28.22 -26.12 26.77
N ARG A 35 27.67 -27.17 26.14
CA ARG A 35 26.22 -27.47 26.16
C ARG A 35 25.61 -27.44 27.57
N LYS A 36 26.28 -28.09 28.53
CA LYS A 36 25.83 -28.15 29.93
C LYS A 36 25.77 -26.76 30.58
N LEU A 37 26.72 -25.87 30.26
CA LEU A 37 26.69 -24.50 30.76
C LEU A 37 25.45 -23.76 30.24
N MET A 38 25.19 -23.84 28.93
CA MET A 38 24.06 -23.15 28.32
C MET A 38 22.71 -23.69 28.83
N GLU A 39 22.55 -25.01 28.95
CA GLU A 39 21.34 -25.62 29.53
C GLU A 39 21.10 -25.15 30.97
N GLN A 40 22.14 -25.11 31.81
CA GLN A 40 22.04 -24.65 33.19
C GLN A 40 21.75 -23.14 33.29
N LEU A 41 22.48 -22.32 32.51
CA LEU A 41 22.32 -20.87 32.52
C LEU A 41 20.91 -20.47 32.09
N VAL A 42 20.41 -21.03 30.99
CA VAL A 42 19.05 -20.78 30.48
C VAL A 42 17.99 -21.18 31.50
N ALA A 43 18.13 -22.34 32.14
CA ALA A 43 17.19 -22.80 33.16
C ALA A 43 17.16 -21.90 34.42
N LEU A 44 18.30 -21.28 34.75
CA LEU A 44 18.42 -20.37 35.89
C LEU A 44 17.93 -18.95 35.59
N CYS A 45 18.06 -18.49 34.33
CA CYS A 45 17.60 -17.19 33.83
C CYS A 45 16.07 -17.17 33.59
N ASN A 46 15.30 -17.27 34.67
CA ASN A 46 13.83 -17.38 34.64
C ASN A 46 13.10 -16.09 35.06
N GLY A 47 13.81 -14.96 35.17
CA GLY A 47 13.26 -13.67 35.57
C GLY A 47 12.96 -13.52 37.07
N LYS A 48 13.41 -14.46 37.92
CA LYS A 48 13.14 -14.45 39.37
C LYS A 48 14.38 -14.46 40.26
N ARG A 49 15.55 -14.76 39.69
CA ARG A 49 16.82 -14.82 40.44
C ARG A 49 17.73 -13.70 39.97
N PRO A 50 18.34 -12.91 40.87
CA PRO A 50 19.33 -11.94 40.47
C PRO A 50 20.61 -12.62 39.97
N VAL A 51 21.39 -11.89 39.18
CA VAL A 51 22.59 -12.43 38.52
C VAL A 51 23.57 -13.04 39.50
N ASP A 52 23.82 -12.39 40.64
CA ASP A 52 24.77 -12.87 41.66
C ASP A 52 24.42 -14.27 42.19
N GLN A 53 23.14 -14.57 42.38
CA GLN A 53 22.67 -15.90 42.77
C GLN A 53 22.88 -16.93 41.66
N ILE A 54 22.62 -16.55 40.40
CA ILE A 54 22.83 -17.44 39.24
C ILE A 54 24.31 -17.78 39.10
N ILE A 55 25.17 -16.77 39.18
CA ILE A 55 26.63 -16.93 39.14
C ILE A 55 27.10 -17.79 40.33
N GLY A 56 26.58 -17.54 41.53
CA GLY A 56 26.87 -18.32 42.73
C GLY A 56 26.54 -19.82 42.62
N LEU A 57 25.50 -20.17 41.86
CA LEU A 57 25.13 -21.57 41.58
C LEU A 57 26.00 -22.24 40.51
N LEU A 58 26.57 -21.45 39.60
CA LEU A 58 27.35 -21.95 38.46
C LEU A 58 28.87 -21.95 38.70
N LYS A 59 29.37 -21.09 39.62
CA LYS A 59 30.81 -20.90 39.87
C LYS A 59 31.57 -22.15 40.31
N ASN A 60 30.87 -23.17 40.84
CA ASN A 60 31.48 -24.43 41.26
C ASN A 60 31.98 -25.28 40.08
N ARG A 61 31.51 -25.02 38.85
CA ARG A 61 31.91 -25.74 37.64
C ARG A 61 32.44 -24.86 36.52
N TRP A 62 32.22 -23.54 36.60
CA TRP A 62 32.49 -22.61 35.52
C TRP A 62 33.14 -21.34 36.07
N ASP A 63 34.04 -20.73 35.29
CA ASP A 63 34.76 -19.52 35.70
C ASP A 63 33.81 -18.31 35.88
N GLU A 64 33.86 -17.68 37.04
CA GLU A 64 32.96 -16.58 37.43
C GLU A 64 33.06 -15.36 36.50
N LYS A 65 34.28 -14.98 36.10
CA LYS A 65 34.51 -13.83 35.23
C LYS A 65 33.94 -14.06 33.83
N SER A 66 34.12 -15.26 33.30
CA SER A 66 33.58 -15.69 32.01
C SER A 66 32.05 -15.76 32.03
N LEU A 67 31.45 -16.27 33.12
CA LEU A 67 30.01 -16.28 33.30
C LEU A 67 29.41 -14.87 33.32
N LEU A 68 30.01 -13.95 34.08
CA LEU A 68 29.55 -12.56 34.14
C LEU A 68 29.64 -11.88 32.77
N SER A 69 30.74 -12.09 32.04
CA SER A 69 30.89 -11.57 30.67
C SER A 69 29.84 -12.14 29.72
N LEU A 70 29.56 -13.44 29.80
CA LEU A 70 28.55 -14.09 28.97
C LEU A 70 27.15 -13.54 29.26
N VAL A 71 26.76 -13.39 30.53
CA VAL A 71 25.46 -12.81 30.89
C VAL A 71 25.36 -11.36 30.39
N ASP A 72 26.44 -10.58 30.45
CA ASP A 72 26.48 -9.19 29.95
C ASP A 72 26.36 -9.09 28.45
N ASP A 73 27.04 -9.98 27.72
CA ASP A 73 26.92 -10.06 26.26
C ASP A 73 25.51 -10.49 25.85
N LEU A 74 24.92 -11.49 26.52
CA LEU A 74 23.55 -11.92 26.25
C LEU A 74 22.53 -10.82 26.57
N HIS A 75 22.75 -10.04 27.62
CA HIS A 75 21.90 -8.90 27.95
C HIS A 75 22.01 -7.78 26.90
N ARG A 76 23.23 -7.39 26.52
CA ARG A 76 23.48 -6.38 25.47
C ARG A 76 22.94 -6.78 24.10
N LYS A 77 22.76 -8.08 23.86
CA LYS A 77 22.17 -8.65 22.63
C LYS A 77 20.67 -8.93 22.74
N ASN A 78 20.00 -8.48 23.82
CA ASN A 78 18.57 -8.71 24.10
C ASN A 78 18.16 -10.19 24.23
N VAL A 79 19.11 -11.10 24.41
CA VAL A 79 18.80 -12.51 24.71
C VAL A 79 18.32 -12.65 26.16
N LEU A 80 18.95 -11.93 27.08
CA LEU A 80 18.52 -11.79 28.47
C LEU A 80 17.92 -10.41 28.72
N ILE A 81 16.69 -10.37 29.19
CA ILE A 81 16.00 -9.15 29.62
C ILE A 81 15.76 -9.18 31.12
N ASP A 82 15.38 -8.04 31.70
CA ASP A 82 14.91 -8.02 33.07
C ASP A 82 13.50 -8.60 33.15
N GLY A 83 13.23 -9.49 34.10
CA GLY A 83 11.91 -10.07 34.32
C GLY A 83 10.83 -9.03 34.62
N SER A 84 11.20 -7.87 35.16
CA SER A 84 10.29 -6.71 35.33
C SER A 84 9.93 -6.03 34.01
N ALA A 85 10.77 -6.15 32.98
CA ALA A 85 10.55 -5.65 31.62
C ALA A 85 9.91 -6.68 30.68
N ALA A 86 9.45 -7.84 31.21
CA ALA A 86 8.84 -8.90 30.41
C ALA A 86 7.63 -8.43 29.58
N SER A 87 6.92 -7.37 30.01
CA SER A 87 5.80 -6.78 29.27
C SER A 87 6.23 -6.21 27.92
N GLU A 88 7.41 -5.59 27.84
CA GLU A 88 7.89 -4.95 26.61
C GLU A 88 8.17 -6.01 25.54
N VAL A 89 8.83 -7.11 25.92
CA VAL A 89 9.12 -8.23 25.00
C VAL A 89 7.86 -8.98 24.60
N VAL A 90 6.96 -9.28 25.54
CA VAL A 90 5.69 -9.95 25.21
C VAL A 90 4.89 -9.09 24.23
N TRP A 91 4.88 -7.77 24.43
CA TRP A 91 4.14 -6.86 23.57
C TRP A 91 4.72 -6.83 22.15
N GLU A 92 6.04 -6.72 21.98
CA GLU A 92 6.70 -6.78 20.66
C GLU A 92 6.37 -8.05 19.85
N LEU A 93 6.07 -9.17 20.52
CA LEU A 93 5.71 -10.43 19.87
C LEU A 93 4.25 -10.48 19.36
N VAL A 94 3.36 -9.67 19.94
CA VAL A 94 1.94 -9.62 19.58
C VAL A 94 1.59 -8.43 18.69
N GLU A 95 2.51 -7.47 18.52
CA GLU A 95 2.36 -6.34 17.60
C GLU A 95 2.24 -6.80 16.13
N SER A 96 1.52 -5.99 15.34
CA SER A 96 1.34 -6.22 13.91
C SER A 96 2.43 -5.54 13.07
N PRO A 97 3.04 -6.24 12.09
CA PRO A 97 2.71 -7.59 11.61
C PRO A 97 3.22 -8.70 12.53
N ILE A 98 2.40 -9.75 12.70
CA ILE A 98 2.69 -10.91 13.56
C ILE A 98 4.03 -11.56 13.15
N GLY A 99 4.96 -11.70 14.09
CA GLY A 99 6.28 -12.28 13.84
C GLY A 99 6.27 -13.76 13.43
N PHE A 100 5.21 -14.49 13.78
CA PHE A 100 5.02 -15.91 13.46
C PHE A 100 3.69 -16.15 12.74
N PRO A 101 3.60 -15.89 11.43
CA PRO A 101 2.37 -16.08 10.68
C PRO A 101 1.99 -17.57 10.61
N LEU A 102 0.76 -17.89 11.05
CA LEU A 102 0.16 -19.21 10.87
C LEU A 102 -0.51 -19.27 9.50
N SER A 103 0.06 -20.03 8.56
CA SER A 103 -0.57 -20.34 7.28
C SER A 103 -1.57 -21.47 7.46
N LEU A 104 -2.82 -21.14 7.81
CA LEU A 104 -3.92 -22.11 7.90
C LEU A 104 -4.78 -22.06 6.64
N SER A 105 -5.14 -23.24 6.12
CA SER A 105 -6.14 -23.37 5.05
C SER A 105 -7.52 -22.88 5.53
N GLU A 106 -8.41 -22.50 4.62
CA GLU A 106 -9.79 -22.14 4.98
C GLU A 106 -10.53 -23.32 5.66
N GLU A 107 -10.27 -24.55 5.22
CA GLU A 107 -10.81 -25.76 5.85
C GLU A 107 -10.35 -25.92 7.30
N ASP A 108 -9.06 -25.68 7.57
CA ASP A 108 -8.52 -25.72 8.93
C ASP A 108 -9.14 -24.64 9.81
N LYS A 109 -9.31 -23.42 9.30
CA LYS A 109 -9.99 -22.33 10.01
C LYS A 109 -11.42 -22.72 10.37
N MET A 110 -12.19 -23.25 9.42
CA MET A 110 -13.56 -23.71 9.67
C MET A 110 -13.61 -24.84 10.71
N ARG A 111 -12.67 -25.79 10.63
CA ARG A 111 -12.55 -26.89 11.60
C ARG A 111 -12.25 -26.37 13.01
N LEU A 112 -11.34 -25.40 13.15
CA LEU A 112 -11.03 -24.75 14.44
C LEU A 112 -12.25 -24.02 14.99
N VAL A 113 -13.01 -23.30 14.16
CA VAL A 113 -14.26 -22.63 14.56
C VAL A 113 -15.30 -23.65 15.04
N LYS A 114 -15.46 -24.78 14.34
CA LYS A 114 -16.38 -25.85 14.74
C LYS A 114 -15.97 -26.45 16.09
N LYS A 115 -14.69 -26.77 16.27
CA LYS A 115 -14.16 -27.31 17.53
C LYS A 115 -14.33 -26.33 18.70
N ALA A 116 -14.10 -25.04 18.47
CA ALA A 116 -14.31 -24.01 19.49
C ALA A 116 -15.77 -23.93 19.96
N LYS A 117 -16.74 -24.05 19.04
CA LYS A 117 -18.18 -24.08 19.38
C LYS A 117 -18.61 -25.31 20.18
N GLN A 118 -17.86 -26.42 20.09
CA GLN A 118 -18.15 -27.67 20.81
C GLN A 118 -17.53 -27.72 22.21
N ARG A 119 -16.37 -27.08 22.43
CA ARG A 119 -15.58 -27.18 23.68
C ARG A 119 -16.38 -26.90 24.97
N GLN A 120 -17.39 -26.04 24.92
CA GLN A 120 -18.20 -25.67 26.10
C GLN A 120 -19.56 -26.41 26.16
N LYS A 121 -19.86 -27.29 25.18
CA LYS A 121 -21.14 -28.02 25.09
C LYS A 121 -21.04 -29.47 25.56
N GLU A 122 -19.84 -29.96 25.84
CA GLU A 122 -19.59 -31.32 26.33
C GLU A 122 -19.80 -31.35 27.85
N GLY A 123 -21.03 -31.63 28.28
CA GLY A 123 -21.36 -31.82 29.69
C GLY A 123 -21.06 -33.25 30.16
N THR A 124 -20.43 -33.39 31.33
CA THR A 124 -20.06 -34.69 31.93
C THR A 124 -21.17 -35.28 32.82
N GLY A 125 -22.45 -35.06 32.49
CA GLY A 125 -23.59 -35.62 33.25
C GLY A 125 -23.99 -34.85 34.53
N GLY A 126 -23.75 -33.53 34.58
CA GLY A 126 -24.19 -32.65 35.69
C GLY A 126 -25.67 -32.24 35.62
N LYS A 127 -26.17 -31.58 36.68
CA LYS A 127 -27.50 -30.95 36.70
C LYS A 127 -27.47 -29.59 36.00
N GLU A 128 -28.45 -29.34 35.11
CA GLU A 128 -28.62 -28.07 34.41
C GLU A 128 -29.73 -27.23 35.06
N TYR A 129 -29.55 -25.91 35.07
CA TYR A 129 -30.51 -24.94 35.61
C TYR A 129 -30.87 -23.91 34.55
N GLN A 130 -32.14 -23.52 34.50
CA GLN A 130 -32.62 -22.49 33.58
C GLN A 130 -32.27 -21.10 34.10
N THR A 131 -31.85 -20.22 33.19
CA THR A 131 -31.57 -18.81 33.51
C THR A 131 -32.86 -18.02 33.65
N SER A 132 -32.94 -17.09 34.60
CA SER A 132 -34.05 -16.13 34.69
C SER A 132 -33.81 -14.90 33.80
N PRO A 133 -34.86 -14.32 33.18
CA PRO A 133 -34.73 -13.07 32.43
C PRO A 133 -34.27 -11.91 33.33
N CYS A 134 -33.35 -11.07 32.84
CA CYS A 134 -32.94 -9.83 33.49
C CYS A 134 -32.55 -8.76 32.45
N LEU A 135 -32.57 -7.49 32.85
CA LEU A 135 -32.27 -6.36 31.96
C LEU A 135 -30.87 -6.47 31.34
N HIS A 136 -29.84 -6.76 32.15
CA HIS A 136 -28.49 -6.95 31.63
C HIS A 136 -28.43 -8.13 30.63
N GLY A 137 -29.17 -9.20 30.92
CA GLY A 137 -29.29 -10.36 30.03
C GLY A 137 -29.94 -10.03 28.68
N SER A 138 -30.88 -9.07 28.62
CA SER A 138 -31.47 -8.65 27.34
C SER A 138 -30.48 -7.86 26.49
N LEU A 139 -29.68 -6.98 27.09
CA LEU A 139 -28.59 -6.28 26.39
C LEU A 139 -27.54 -7.26 25.84
N LEU A 140 -27.09 -8.22 26.66
CA LEU A 140 -26.14 -9.25 26.25
C LEU A 140 -26.66 -10.11 25.08
N LYS A 141 -27.96 -10.46 25.09
CA LYS A 141 -28.60 -11.22 24.01
C LYS A 141 -28.59 -10.45 22.68
N ASN A 142 -28.79 -9.13 22.74
CA ASN A 142 -28.84 -8.24 21.57
C ASN A 142 -27.44 -7.81 21.10
N ARG A 143 -26.42 -7.86 21.95
CA ARG A 143 -25.04 -7.56 21.58
C ARG A 143 -24.56 -8.49 20.45
N ARG A 144 -24.16 -7.89 19.34
CA ARG A 144 -23.65 -8.54 18.13
C ARG A 144 -22.58 -7.67 17.49
N SER A 145 -21.60 -8.31 16.84
CA SER A 145 -20.59 -7.58 16.08
C SER A 145 -21.14 -7.26 14.68
N ILE A 146 -21.34 -5.99 14.40
CA ILE A 146 -21.91 -5.46 13.15
C ILE A 146 -20.80 -4.72 12.39
N ARG A 147 -20.64 -5.01 11.10
CA ARG A 147 -19.53 -4.50 10.26
C ARG A 147 -19.98 -3.56 9.15
N LYS A 148 -21.27 -3.26 9.07
CA LYS A 148 -21.85 -2.37 8.06
C LYS A 148 -22.59 -1.25 8.77
N PHE A 149 -22.11 -0.03 8.57
CA PHE A 149 -22.59 1.14 9.27
C PHE A 149 -23.26 2.13 8.32
N ALA A 150 -24.18 2.92 8.84
CA ALA A 150 -24.81 4.05 8.20
C ALA A 150 -25.28 5.07 9.26
N GLY A 151 -25.65 6.27 8.83
CA GLY A 151 -26.24 7.29 9.70
C GLY A 151 -25.31 7.89 10.76
N ASP A 152 -25.86 8.80 11.55
CA ASP A 152 -25.14 9.58 12.55
C ASP A 152 -25.56 9.20 13.98
N VAL A 153 -24.58 9.12 14.88
CA VAL A 153 -24.80 8.80 16.29
C VAL A 153 -24.88 10.11 17.09
N PRO A 154 -25.91 10.29 17.95
CA PRO A 154 -25.99 11.49 18.79
C PRO A 154 -24.80 11.62 19.75
N LEU A 155 -24.34 12.86 19.96
CA LEU A 155 -23.22 13.16 20.88
C LEU A 155 -23.47 12.59 22.28
N GLN A 156 -24.68 12.74 22.82
CA GLN A 156 -25.00 12.25 24.16
C GLN A 156 -24.84 10.73 24.29
N SER A 157 -25.21 9.96 23.25
CA SER A 157 -25.01 8.51 23.24
C SER A 157 -23.53 8.14 23.24
N ILE A 158 -22.68 8.92 22.56
CA ILE A 158 -21.22 8.74 22.55
C ILE A 158 -20.62 9.08 23.92
N VAL A 159 -21.07 10.17 24.55
CA VAL A 159 -20.68 10.57 25.90
C VAL A 159 -21.02 9.46 26.89
N ASN A 160 -22.25 8.95 26.88
CA ASN A 160 -22.67 7.88 27.78
C ASN A 160 -21.86 6.58 27.55
N MET A 161 -21.56 6.25 26.28
CA MET A 161 -20.76 5.08 25.92
C MET A 161 -19.31 5.21 26.41
N LEU A 162 -18.69 6.38 26.28
CA LEU A 162 -17.33 6.66 26.75
C LEU A 162 -17.25 6.72 28.28
N TRP A 163 -18.26 7.30 28.94
CA TRP A 163 -18.38 7.26 30.38
C TRP A 163 -18.55 5.82 30.90
N SER A 164 -19.39 5.00 30.26
CA SER A 164 -19.53 3.58 30.62
C SER A 164 -18.20 2.83 30.55
N ALA A 165 -17.33 3.18 29.60
CA ALA A 165 -16.03 2.54 29.40
C ALA A 165 -15.08 2.74 30.59
N TYR A 166 -15.01 3.96 31.15
CA TYR A 166 -13.97 4.29 32.14
C TYR A 166 -14.30 5.45 33.08
N GLY A 167 -15.56 5.88 33.16
CA GLY A 167 -16.03 7.03 33.93
C GLY A 167 -15.71 6.94 35.41
N GLU A 168 -15.55 8.09 36.04
CA GLU A 168 -15.35 8.19 37.49
C GLU A 168 -16.68 7.99 38.23
N VAL A 169 -16.63 7.19 39.29
CA VAL A 169 -17.72 6.97 40.26
C VAL A 169 -17.27 7.53 41.62
N GLU A 170 -17.71 6.96 42.74
CA GLU A 170 -17.36 7.47 44.06
C GLU A 170 -15.88 7.24 44.45
N ASN A 171 -15.28 8.21 45.14
CA ASN A 171 -13.93 8.13 45.74
C ASN A 171 -12.81 7.85 44.73
N GLY A 172 -12.87 8.45 43.54
CA GLY A 172 -11.86 8.27 42.49
C GLY A 172 -11.84 6.87 41.86
N ARG A 173 -12.85 6.03 42.16
CA ARG A 173 -13.01 4.74 41.51
C ARG A 173 -13.59 4.91 40.11
N ARG A 174 -13.46 3.90 39.26
CA ARG A 174 -14.02 3.91 37.90
C ARG A 174 -15.04 2.79 37.68
N THR A 175 -15.79 2.86 36.59
CA THR A 175 -16.77 1.87 36.14
C THR A 175 -16.19 0.47 35.84
N VAL A 176 -14.86 0.33 35.87
CA VAL A 176 -14.15 -0.94 35.70
C VAL A 176 -13.23 -1.22 36.88
N PRO A 177 -13.04 -2.50 37.26
CA PRO A 177 -12.08 -2.87 38.28
C PRO A 177 -10.66 -2.64 37.76
N SER A 178 -9.83 -1.99 38.57
CA SER A 178 -8.41 -1.75 38.27
C SER A 178 -7.53 -2.27 39.39
N ALA A 179 -6.42 -2.91 39.03
CA ALA A 179 -5.47 -3.47 39.99
C ALA A 179 -4.87 -2.34 40.84
N GLY A 180 -5.20 -2.33 42.13
CA GLY A 180 -4.72 -1.32 43.07
C GLY A 180 -5.23 0.09 42.82
N ALA A 181 -6.33 0.25 42.06
CA ALA A 181 -6.91 1.54 41.66
C ALA A 181 -5.91 2.45 40.91
N LEU A 182 -5.02 1.85 40.10
CA LEU A 182 -3.97 2.57 39.36
C LEU A 182 -4.45 3.16 38.03
N TYR A 183 -5.55 2.64 37.49
CA TYR A 183 -6.22 3.15 36.29
C TYR A 183 -5.27 3.45 35.10
N PRO A 184 -4.57 2.43 34.56
CA PRO A 184 -3.54 2.59 33.54
C PRO A 184 -4.07 2.86 32.13
N LEU A 185 -5.39 2.98 31.91
CA LEU A 185 -5.96 3.12 30.57
C LEU A 185 -6.09 4.59 30.13
N GLN A 186 -5.98 4.79 28.82
CA GLN A 186 -6.25 6.07 28.16
C GLN A 186 -7.17 5.83 26.96
N LEU A 187 -8.21 6.66 26.85
CA LEU A 187 -9.21 6.58 25.79
C LEU A 187 -8.99 7.66 24.74
N HIS A 188 -9.15 7.30 23.48
CA HIS A 188 -9.28 8.23 22.36
C HIS A 188 -10.52 7.89 21.55
N VAL A 189 -11.06 8.86 20.84
CA VAL A 189 -12.12 8.66 19.86
C VAL A 189 -11.78 9.39 18.56
N ALA A 190 -11.80 8.66 17.44
CA ALA A 190 -11.80 9.25 16.12
C ALA A 190 -13.24 9.41 15.66
N LEU A 191 -13.71 10.65 15.54
CA LEU A 191 -15.02 10.96 14.98
C LEU A 191 -14.86 11.15 13.47
N LEU A 192 -15.49 10.29 12.68
CA LEU A 192 -15.40 10.29 11.22
C LEU A 192 -16.42 11.22 10.56
N ARG A 193 -17.30 11.80 11.38
CA ARG A 193 -18.42 12.64 10.97
C ARG A 193 -18.56 13.80 11.94
N GLN A 194 -19.36 14.80 11.55
CA GLN A 194 -19.72 15.90 12.45
C GLN A 194 -20.57 15.35 13.60
N THR A 195 -20.23 15.70 14.84
CA THR A 195 -20.89 15.17 16.04
C THR A 195 -21.21 16.31 17.00
N GLY A 196 -22.42 16.85 16.92
CA GLY A 196 -22.76 18.07 17.64
C GLY A 196 -21.82 19.22 17.27
N GLN A 197 -21.14 19.80 18.25
CA GLN A 197 -20.15 20.87 18.05
C GLN A 197 -18.74 20.34 17.71
N LEU A 198 -18.51 19.03 17.74
CA LEU A 198 -17.20 18.43 17.45
C LEU A 198 -17.04 18.17 15.95
N ALA A 199 -15.97 18.70 15.38
CA ALA A 199 -15.60 18.44 14.00
C ALA A 199 -15.08 16.99 13.82
N PRO A 200 -15.15 16.41 12.61
CA PRO A 200 -14.50 15.14 12.30
C PRO A 200 -13.00 15.22 12.57
N ALA A 201 -12.53 14.52 13.60
CA ALA A 201 -11.15 14.54 14.06
C ALA A 201 -10.87 13.43 15.09
N VAL A 202 -9.61 13.27 15.46
CA VAL A 202 -9.17 12.43 16.57
C VAL A 202 -9.14 13.27 17.85
N TYR A 203 -9.75 12.75 18.91
CA TYR A 203 -9.80 13.38 20.23
C TYR A 203 -9.24 12.45 21.31
N ARG A 204 -8.51 13.02 22.27
CA ARG A 204 -8.24 12.38 23.55
C ARG A 204 -9.47 12.58 24.44
N VAL A 205 -9.89 11.50 25.09
CA VAL A 205 -11.02 11.53 26.02
C VAL A 205 -10.47 11.67 27.43
N TYR A 206 -10.96 12.66 28.18
CA TYR A 206 -10.64 12.86 29.59
C TYR A 206 -11.89 12.80 30.46
N LEU A 207 -11.74 12.29 31.67
CA LEU A 207 -12.81 11.97 32.61
C LEU A 207 -12.44 12.60 33.94
N SER A 208 -12.69 13.91 34.07
CA SER A 208 -12.15 14.77 35.14
C SER A 208 -13.09 14.95 36.34
N SER A 209 -14.36 14.58 36.20
CA SER A 209 -15.34 14.61 37.27
C SER A 209 -16.28 13.42 37.17
N PRO A 210 -16.97 13.07 38.27
CA PRO A 210 -18.15 12.22 38.18
C PRO A 210 -19.08 12.70 37.07
N ASP A 211 -19.62 11.75 36.31
CA ASP A 211 -20.62 11.96 35.26
C ASP A 211 -20.23 12.89 34.09
N SER A 212 -18.94 13.21 33.88
CA SER A 212 -18.50 14.02 32.74
C SER A 212 -17.51 13.30 31.81
N VAL A 213 -17.60 13.67 30.53
CA VAL A 213 -16.66 13.25 29.48
C VAL A 213 -16.23 14.47 28.69
N GLY A 214 -14.93 14.71 28.65
CA GLY A 214 -14.34 15.78 27.88
C GLY A 214 -13.55 15.28 26.68
N PHE A 215 -13.41 16.16 25.69
CA PHE A 215 -12.72 15.88 24.43
C PHE A 215 -11.65 16.93 24.20
N GLU A 216 -10.44 16.48 23.90
CA GLU A 216 -9.32 17.34 23.52
C GLU A 216 -8.88 16.98 22.11
N LEU A 217 -8.85 17.96 21.21
CA LEU A 217 -8.47 17.76 19.82
C LEU A 217 -7.00 17.34 19.74
N VAL A 218 -6.75 16.18 19.12
CA VAL A 218 -5.41 15.63 18.89
C VAL A 218 -4.96 15.87 17.45
N SER A 219 -5.81 15.55 16.48
CA SER A 219 -5.46 15.61 15.07
C SER A 219 -6.68 15.72 14.17
N MET A 220 -6.64 16.63 13.20
CA MET A 220 -7.64 16.73 12.13
C MET A 220 -7.40 15.70 10.99
N ASP A 221 -6.23 15.04 10.96
CA ASP A 221 -5.85 14.11 9.89
C ASP A 221 -6.43 12.70 10.13
N LEU A 222 -7.71 12.53 9.79
CA LEU A 222 -8.40 11.24 9.85
C LEU A 222 -7.85 10.22 8.85
N ASN A 223 -7.24 10.66 7.75
CA ASN A 223 -6.62 9.75 6.79
C ASN A 223 -5.40 9.07 7.42
N ARG A 224 -4.59 9.81 8.19
CA ARG A 224 -3.47 9.23 8.97
C ARG A 224 -3.96 8.22 10.00
N PHE A 225 -5.06 8.50 10.69
CA PHE A 225 -5.69 7.54 11.59
C PHE A 225 -6.16 6.30 10.83
N ALA A 226 -6.88 6.46 9.72
CA ALA A 226 -7.38 5.32 8.95
C ALA A 226 -6.25 4.44 8.39
N ARG A 227 -5.12 5.03 7.98
CA ARG A 227 -3.92 4.31 7.51
C ARG A 227 -3.25 3.42 8.57
N SER A 228 -3.58 3.55 9.86
CA SER A 228 -3.05 2.64 10.88
C SER A 228 -3.76 1.29 10.92
N PHE A 229 -4.91 1.14 10.26
CA PHE A 229 -5.66 -0.12 10.24
C PHE A 229 -5.18 -1.03 9.10
N ILE A 230 -5.19 -2.35 9.32
CA ILE A 230 -4.81 -3.34 8.29
C ILE A 230 -5.79 -3.27 7.11
N ASP A 231 -7.08 -3.09 7.40
CA ASP A 231 -8.09 -2.80 6.40
C ASP A 231 -8.86 -1.52 6.77
N PRO A 232 -8.45 -0.36 6.22
CA PRO A 232 -9.11 0.92 6.45
C PRO A 232 -10.60 0.93 6.04
N MET A 233 -11.03 0.03 5.13
CA MET A 233 -12.43 -0.01 4.67
C MET A 233 -13.40 -0.52 5.72
N MET A 234 -12.93 -1.14 6.81
CA MET A 234 -13.80 -1.51 7.94
C MET A 234 -14.49 -0.31 8.59
N MET A 235 -13.95 0.90 8.41
CA MET A 235 -14.52 2.16 8.89
C MET A 235 -15.53 2.77 7.91
N GLU A 236 -15.76 2.16 6.75
CA GLU A 236 -16.68 2.71 5.75
C GLU A 236 -18.11 2.81 6.32
N GLY A 237 -18.66 4.03 6.22
CA GLY A 237 -19.98 4.34 6.75
C GLY A 237 -20.07 4.48 8.28
N ALA A 238 -19.00 4.18 9.03
CA ALA A 238 -18.98 4.31 10.49
C ALA A 238 -19.12 5.77 10.94
N HIS A 239 -19.53 5.96 12.20
CA HIS A 239 -19.58 7.28 12.82
C HIS A 239 -18.26 7.60 13.53
N GLY A 240 -17.66 6.61 14.19
CA GLY A 240 -16.38 6.79 14.85
C GLY A 240 -15.70 5.50 15.29
N VAL A 241 -14.52 5.65 15.87
CA VAL A 241 -13.72 4.56 16.42
C VAL A 241 -13.22 4.95 17.81
N VAL A 242 -13.52 4.14 18.82
CA VAL A 242 -12.91 4.27 20.15
C VAL A 242 -11.61 3.46 20.18
N VAL A 243 -10.55 4.04 20.73
CA VAL A 243 -9.25 3.39 20.94
C VAL A 243 -8.98 3.32 22.44
N ILE A 244 -8.82 2.10 22.95
CA ILE A 244 -8.38 1.86 24.33
C ILE A 244 -6.88 1.58 24.30
N SER A 245 -6.11 2.41 24.98
CA SER A 245 -4.67 2.23 25.17
C SER A 245 -4.38 1.99 26.64
N GLY A 246 -3.26 1.35 26.98
CA GLY A 246 -2.88 1.12 28.37
C GLY A 246 -1.38 1.17 28.62
N SER A 247 -0.98 1.50 29.84
CA SER A 247 0.41 1.49 30.29
C SER A 247 0.71 0.32 31.21
N PHE A 248 1.52 -0.64 30.73
CA PHE A 248 2.03 -1.73 31.56
C PHE A 248 2.96 -1.22 32.66
N GLN A 249 3.71 -0.14 32.40
CA GLN A 249 4.65 0.43 33.36
C GLN A 249 3.95 0.98 34.60
N VAL A 250 2.85 1.73 34.44
CA VAL A 250 2.07 2.27 35.57
C VAL A 250 1.62 1.15 36.52
N THR A 251 1.13 0.04 35.98
CA THR A 251 0.72 -1.10 36.81
C THR A 251 1.93 -1.90 37.34
N ALA A 252 3.04 -1.93 36.59
CA ALA A 252 4.25 -2.67 36.98
C ALA A 252 4.93 -2.06 38.20
N GLU A 253 4.81 -0.75 38.45
CA GLU A 253 5.32 -0.10 39.67
C GLU A 253 4.85 -0.81 40.95
N LYS A 254 3.62 -1.36 40.94
CA LYS A 254 3.05 -2.09 42.07
C LYS A 254 3.04 -3.60 41.90
N TYR A 255 2.89 -4.10 40.66
CA TYR A 255 2.62 -5.52 40.39
C TYR A 255 3.65 -6.21 39.51
N GLY A 256 4.74 -5.52 39.12
CA GLY A 256 5.77 -6.05 38.24
C GLY A 256 5.20 -6.65 36.96
N SER A 257 5.67 -7.85 36.59
CA SER A 257 5.25 -8.55 35.36
C SER A 257 3.78 -8.98 35.34
N ARG A 258 3.06 -8.97 36.48
CA ARG A 258 1.60 -9.20 36.49
C ARG A 258 0.81 -8.05 35.85
N SER A 259 1.43 -6.90 35.61
CA SER A 259 0.84 -5.79 34.87
C SER A 259 0.24 -6.23 33.53
N ILE A 260 0.89 -7.15 32.81
CA ILE A 260 0.42 -7.68 31.52
C ILE A 260 -1.00 -8.25 31.65
N LEU A 261 -1.24 -9.04 32.70
CA LEU A 261 -2.55 -9.63 32.95
C LEU A 261 -3.59 -8.56 33.29
N PHE A 262 -3.25 -7.66 34.22
CA PHE A 262 -4.22 -6.71 34.75
C PHE A 262 -4.64 -5.63 33.75
N VAL A 263 -3.70 -5.08 33.00
CA VAL A 263 -3.97 -4.03 32.01
C VAL A 263 -4.86 -4.56 30.88
N ILE A 264 -4.61 -5.79 30.40
CA ILE A 264 -5.41 -6.40 29.33
C ILE A 264 -6.83 -6.74 29.82
N LEU A 265 -6.97 -7.27 31.05
CA LEU A 265 -8.29 -7.53 31.64
C LEU A 265 -9.09 -6.25 31.83
N GLU A 266 -8.45 -5.20 32.34
CA GLU A 266 -9.08 -3.89 32.52
C GLU A 266 -9.55 -3.30 31.18
N ALA A 267 -8.73 -3.40 30.13
CA ALA A 267 -9.12 -3.00 28.77
C ALA A 267 -10.29 -3.82 28.24
N GLY A 268 -10.33 -5.13 28.53
CA GLY A 268 -11.45 -6.01 28.19
C GLY A 268 -12.76 -5.63 28.91
N HIS A 269 -12.69 -5.23 30.18
CA HIS A 269 -13.86 -4.71 30.91
C HIS A 269 -14.37 -3.41 30.29
N ALA A 270 -13.46 -2.47 29.99
CA ALA A 270 -13.81 -1.21 29.36
C ALA A 270 -14.44 -1.42 27.97
N ALA A 271 -13.87 -2.30 27.16
CA ALA A 271 -14.41 -2.66 25.83
C ALA A 271 -15.79 -3.32 25.93
N GLN A 272 -15.99 -4.21 26.90
CA GLN A 272 -17.30 -4.83 27.14
C GLN A 272 -18.34 -3.80 27.59
N ASN A 273 -17.98 -2.85 28.45
CA ASN A 273 -18.89 -1.76 28.84
C ASN A 273 -19.29 -0.90 27.63
N ILE A 274 -18.35 -0.58 26.73
CA ILE A 274 -18.64 0.10 25.46
C ILE A 274 -19.67 -0.70 24.65
N ASN A 275 -19.46 -1.99 24.45
CA ASN A 275 -20.35 -2.82 23.64
C ASN A 275 -21.76 -2.92 24.22
N ILE A 276 -21.90 -2.95 25.56
CA ILE A 276 -23.22 -3.06 26.21
C ILE A 276 -23.94 -1.71 26.23
N SER A 277 -23.25 -0.61 26.54
CA SER A 277 -23.81 0.74 26.45
C SER A 277 -24.21 1.09 25.02
N ALA A 278 -23.43 0.65 24.03
CA ALA A 278 -23.79 0.80 22.62
C ALA A 278 -25.15 0.14 22.30
N VAL A 279 -25.41 -1.07 22.78
CA VAL A 279 -26.70 -1.75 22.59
C VAL A 279 -27.85 -0.98 23.22
N GLU A 280 -27.66 -0.48 24.44
CA GLU A 280 -28.65 0.37 25.13
C GLU A 280 -28.99 1.63 24.31
N HIS A 281 -28.00 2.23 23.67
CA HIS A 281 -28.16 3.39 22.81
C HIS A 281 -28.47 3.08 21.33
N CYS A 282 -28.80 1.83 20.99
CA CYS A 282 -29.05 1.37 19.62
C CYS A 282 -27.90 1.61 18.63
N ILE A 283 -26.66 1.62 19.14
CA ILE A 283 -25.43 1.76 18.38
C ILE A 283 -24.90 0.37 18.03
N ALA A 284 -24.54 0.19 16.77
CA ALA A 284 -23.84 -0.99 16.28
C ALA A 284 -22.33 -0.85 16.53
N THR A 285 -21.67 -1.94 16.93
CA THR A 285 -20.21 -1.97 17.16
C THR A 285 -19.52 -3.18 16.54
N VAL A 286 -18.23 -3.04 16.26
CA VAL A 286 -17.31 -4.17 16.04
C VAL A 286 -15.95 -3.85 16.64
N GLU A 287 -15.43 -4.79 17.44
CA GLU A 287 -14.05 -4.73 17.91
C GLU A 287 -13.09 -5.17 16.81
N VAL A 288 -12.01 -4.42 16.66
CA VAL A 288 -10.97 -4.64 15.67
C VAL A 288 -9.61 -4.62 16.35
N GLY A 289 -8.88 -5.73 16.23
CA GLY A 289 -7.47 -5.85 16.63
C GLY A 289 -6.48 -5.71 15.47
N GLY A 290 -6.97 -5.55 14.23
CA GLY A 290 -6.14 -5.46 13.04
C GLY A 290 -5.66 -4.04 12.76
N PHE A 291 -4.64 -3.58 13.47
CA PHE A 291 -3.99 -2.28 13.26
C PHE A 291 -2.49 -2.38 13.51
N ASN A 292 -1.71 -1.45 12.94
CA ASN A 292 -0.32 -1.25 13.28
C ASN A 292 -0.22 -0.32 14.50
N GLU A 293 0.24 -0.86 15.61
CA GLU A 293 0.29 -0.24 16.93
C GLU A 293 1.08 1.07 16.89
N ARG A 294 2.23 1.07 16.20
CA ARG A 294 3.08 2.26 16.09
C ARG A 294 2.42 3.35 15.26
N LEU A 295 1.82 3.03 14.12
CA LEU A 295 1.10 4.03 13.31
C LEU A 295 -0.12 4.58 14.05
N LEU A 296 -0.85 3.72 14.78
CA LEU A 296 -2.02 4.14 15.56
C LEU A 296 -1.60 5.03 16.72
N ALA A 297 -0.56 4.64 17.48
CA ALA A 297 0.01 5.46 18.55
C ALA A 297 0.46 6.83 18.04
N GLU A 298 1.13 6.89 16.89
CA GLU A 298 1.54 8.13 16.25
C GLU A 298 0.34 8.97 15.75
N ALA A 299 -0.74 8.34 15.29
CA ALA A 299 -1.95 9.02 14.80
C ALA A 299 -2.81 9.62 15.92
N ILE A 300 -2.80 9.00 17.11
CA ILE A 300 -3.51 9.48 18.30
C ILE A 300 -2.61 10.23 19.30
N ASN A 301 -1.37 10.53 18.92
CA ASN A 301 -0.36 11.18 19.76
C ASN A 301 -0.20 10.50 21.15
N LEU A 302 -0.12 9.17 21.13
CA LEU A 302 -0.07 8.36 22.34
C LEU A 302 1.29 8.52 23.05
N PRO A 303 1.33 8.67 24.39
CA PRO A 303 2.59 8.72 25.13
C PRO A 303 3.39 7.41 24.98
N LYS A 304 4.72 7.49 24.95
CA LYS A 304 5.62 6.34 24.72
C LYS A 304 5.43 5.15 25.66
N ARG A 305 4.90 5.37 26.86
CA ARG A 305 4.68 4.34 27.89
C ARG A 305 3.33 3.62 27.75
N TYR A 306 2.54 3.99 26.74
CA TYR A 306 1.23 3.44 26.46
C TYR A 306 1.24 2.72 25.13
N HIS A 307 0.47 1.64 25.07
CA HIS A 307 0.28 0.85 23.85
C HIS A 307 -1.20 0.83 23.49
N PRO A 308 -1.58 0.97 22.20
CA PRO A 308 -2.95 0.72 21.77
C PRO A 308 -3.27 -0.77 21.98
N LEU A 309 -4.38 -1.08 22.66
CA LEU A 309 -4.72 -2.45 23.04
C LEU A 309 -5.88 -3.01 22.21
N ILE A 310 -6.95 -2.24 22.07
CA ILE A 310 -8.14 -2.64 21.33
C ILE A 310 -8.86 -1.41 20.76
N THR A 311 -9.51 -1.60 19.62
CA THR A 311 -10.35 -0.57 19.00
C THR A 311 -11.78 -1.07 18.81
N THR A 312 -12.74 -0.16 18.95
CA THR A 312 -14.17 -0.43 18.73
C THR A 312 -14.71 0.56 17.72
N ILE A 313 -15.02 0.08 16.51
CA ILE A 313 -15.69 0.87 15.48
C ILE A 313 -17.18 0.91 15.82
N PHE A 314 -17.81 2.08 15.71
CA PHE A 314 -19.22 2.28 16.03
C PHE A 314 -19.96 3.15 15.01
N GLY A 315 -21.27 2.91 14.88
CA GLY A 315 -22.19 3.63 14.00
C GLY A 315 -23.60 3.06 14.11
N LEU A 316 -24.55 3.46 13.25
CA LEU A 316 -25.86 2.78 13.20
C LEU A 316 -25.80 1.62 12.22
N GLU A 317 -26.56 0.54 12.47
CA GLU A 317 -26.60 -0.62 11.58
C GLU A 317 -27.19 -0.25 10.21
N ASN A 318 -26.47 -0.52 9.13
CA ASN A 318 -27.02 -0.42 7.78
C ASN A 318 -27.89 -1.65 7.47
N LYS A 319 -29.19 -1.58 7.81
CA LYS A 319 -30.15 -2.67 7.58
C LYS A 319 -30.46 -2.90 6.09
N SER A 320 -30.36 -1.87 5.24
CA SER A 320 -30.54 -1.99 3.79
C SER A 320 -29.42 -2.79 3.09
N ALA A 321 -28.24 -2.88 3.71
CA ALA A 321 -27.11 -3.64 3.17
C ALA A 321 -27.18 -5.16 3.45
N LYS A 322 -28.33 -5.67 3.92
CA LYS A 322 -28.62 -7.12 4.02
C LYS A 322 -28.87 -7.79 2.67
N GLY A 323 -28.93 -7.05 1.57
CA GLY A 323 -29.05 -7.57 0.20
C GLY A 323 -27.81 -7.31 -0.63
N LYS A 324 -27.31 -8.36 -1.30
CA LYS A 324 -26.18 -8.38 -2.25
C LYS A 324 -24.84 -8.02 -1.63
N SER A 325 -24.11 -9.05 -1.16
CA SER A 325 -22.66 -9.07 -1.38
C SER A 325 -22.46 -8.72 -2.85
N SER A 326 -21.87 -7.56 -3.15
CA SER A 326 -21.46 -7.21 -4.49
C SER A 326 -20.76 -8.43 -5.07
N ASN A 327 -21.36 -9.06 -6.08
CA ASN A 327 -20.87 -10.29 -6.70
C ASN A 327 -19.58 -10.03 -7.51
N THR A 328 -18.94 -8.89 -7.29
CA THR A 328 -17.62 -8.57 -7.78
C THR A 328 -16.63 -9.47 -7.05
N LYS A 329 -16.14 -10.48 -7.76
CA LYS A 329 -14.95 -11.28 -7.45
C LYS A 329 -13.69 -10.41 -7.36
N ILE A 330 -13.70 -9.29 -6.63
CA ILE A 330 -12.56 -8.38 -6.52
C ILE A 330 -11.89 -8.64 -5.18
N GLU A 331 -10.65 -9.10 -5.23
CA GLU A 331 -9.79 -9.24 -4.08
C GLU A 331 -9.01 -7.94 -3.88
N VAL A 332 -8.94 -7.46 -2.64
CA VAL A 332 -8.17 -6.27 -2.27
C VAL A 332 -7.19 -6.62 -1.17
N GLN A 333 -5.96 -6.12 -1.30
CA GLN A 333 -4.90 -6.22 -0.30
C GLN A 333 -4.33 -4.83 -0.03
N TRP A 334 -3.88 -4.61 1.20
CA TRP A 334 -3.27 -3.35 1.62
C TRP A 334 -1.78 -3.53 1.83
N GLN A 335 -0.97 -2.65 1.24
CA GLN A 335 0.46 -2.64 1.53
C GLN A 335 0.68 -1.96 2.87
N MET A 336 1.23 -2.70 3.84
CA MET A 336 1.65 -2.12 5.11
C MET A 336 3.02 -1.48 5.01
N PRO A 337 3.29 -0.38 5.74
CA PRO A 337 4.63 0.18 5.83
C PRO A 337 5.67 -0.82 6.37
N SER A 338 6.93 -0.61 6.02
CA SER A 338 8.03 -1.40 6.57
C SER A 338 8.67 -0.72 7.79
N LYS A 339 9.48 -1.46 8.57
CA LYS A 339 10.29 -0.86 9.64
C LYS A 339 11.23 0.24 9.13
N GLN A 340 11.73 0.11 7.89
CA GLN A 340 12.71 1.03 7.29
C GLN A 340 12.06 2.25 6.62
N TYR A 341 10.96 2.04 5.89
CA TYR A 341 10.32 3.08 5.08
C TYR A 341 8.80 3.11 5.23
N ARG A 342 8.27 4.32 5.38
CA ARG A 342 6.85 4.60 5.64
C ARG A 342 6.31 5.67 4.68
N PRO A 343 5.60 5.27 3.62
CA PRO A 343 4.97 6.25 2.75
C PRO A 343 3.92 7.08 3.51
N PRO A 344 3.78 8.38 3.23
CA PRO A 344 2.73 9.23 3.84
C PRO A 344 1.34 9.02 3.22
N PHE A 345 1.12 7.91 2.51
CA PHE A 345 -0.09 7.61 1.75
C PHE A 345 -0.41 6.10 1.83
N ALA A 346 -1.63 5.74 1.47
CA ALA A 346 -2.09 4.36 1.44
C ALA A 346 -1.84 3.73 0.06
N ILE A 347 -1.56 2.44 0.04
CA ILE A 347 -1.42 1.64 -1.19
C ILE A 347 -2.38 0.47 -1.08
N ALA A 348 -3.39 0.45 -1.95
CA ALA A 348 -4.30 -0.67 -2.12
C ALA A 348 -3.96 -1.39 -3.41
N SER A 349 -3.93 -2.72 -3.36
CA SER A 349 -3.81 -3.57 -4.53
C SER A 349 -5.12 -4.28 -4.78
N ALA A 350 -5.59 -4.30 -6.02
CA ALA A 350 -6.83 -4.99 -6.39
C ALA A 350 -6.65 -5.91 -7.59
N ARG A 351 -7.39 -7.03 -7.61
CA ARG A 351 -7.50 -7.91 -8.76
C ARG A 351 -8.88 -8.55 -8.83
N LEU A 352 -9.33 -8.89 -10.03
CA LEU A 352 -10.48 -9.79 -10.20
C LEU A 352 -10.01 -11.24 -10.04
N SER A 353 -10.74 -12.08 -9.27
CA SER A 353 -10.31 -13.35 -8.65
C SER A 353 -9.90 -14.49 -9.60
N GLU A 354 -9.71 -14.19 -10.88
CA GLU A 354 -9.31 -15.12 -11.94
C GLU A 354 -8.13 -14.58 -12.77
N LYS A 355 -7.75 -13.31 -12.59
CA LYS A 355 -6.62 -12.67 -13.29
C LYS A 355 -5.37 -12.61 -12.40
N ARG A 356 -4.21 -12.88 -13.00
CA ARG A 356 -2.94 -13.06 -12.26
C ARG A 356 -2.35 -11.77 -11.68
N SER A 357 -2.62 -10.62 -12.29
CA SER A 357 -1.92 -9.37 -11.98
C SER A 357 -2.69 -8.48 -11.01
N TRP A 358 -1.96 -7.90 -10.05
CA TRP A 358 -2.47 -6.88 -9.14
C TRP A 358 -2.32 -5.49 -9.76
N SER A 359 -3.40 -4.71 -9.72
CA SER A 359 -3.39 -3.26 -9.95
C SER A 359 -3.13 -2.52 -8.63
N HIS A 360 -2.78 -1.24 -8.66
CA HIS A 360 -2.32 -0.51 -7.48
C HIS A 360 -2.86 0.92 -7.40
N GLY A 361 -3.79 1.15 -6.49
CA GLY A 361 -4.25 2.48 -6.13
C GLY A 361 -3.41 3.12 -5.04
N ARG A 362 -3.07 4.39 -5.23
CA ARG A 362 -2.19 5.16 -4.32
C ARG A 362 -2.83 6.52 -4.06
N ASP A 363 -3.02 6.84 -2.78
CA ASP A 363 -3.55 8.14 -2.37
C ASP A 363 -3.33 8.38 -0.88
N THR A 364 -3.25 9.65 -0.48
CA THR A 364 -3.25 10.01 0.95
C THR A 364 -4.53 9.55 1.65
N SER A 365 -5.68 9.55 0.94
CA SER A 365 -6.91 8.96 1.44
C SER A 365 -6.94 7.45 1.16
N PRO A 366 -7.04 6.58 2.20
CA PRO A 366 -7.24 5.15 1.98
C PRO A 366 -8.44 4.86 1.08
N ARG A 367 -9.55 5.58 1.26
CA ARG A 367 -10.75 5.40 0.42
C ARG A 367 -10.47 5.67 -1.06
N LEU A 368 -9.74 6.73 -1.38
CA LEU A 368 -9.36 7.02 -2.78
C LEU A 368 -8.35 6.00 -3.32
N ALA A 369 -7.39 5.55 -2.50
CA ALA A 369 -6.48 4.47 -2.88
C ALA A 369 -7.26 3.18 -3.23
N TYR A 370 -8.24 2.81 -2.41
CA TYR A 370 -9.13 1.67 -2.67
C TYR A 370 -9.91 1.83 -3.99
N ILE A 371 -10.54 2.99 -4.20
CA ILE A 371 -11.31 3.26 -5.43
C ILE A 371 -10.41 3.20 -6.66
N LYS A 372 -9.23 3.84 -6.62
CA LYS A 372 -8.26 3.83 -7.72
C LYS A 372 -7.79 2.41 -8.06
N ALA A 373 -7.49 1.60 -7.04
CA ALA A 373 -7.08 0.21 -7.25
C ALA A 373 -8.18 -0.59 -7.96
N ILE A 374 -9.44 -0.46 -7.53
CA ILE A 374 -10.57 -1.14 -8.17
C ILE A 374 -10.79 -0.64 -9.59
N ALA A 375 -10.72 0.68 -9.82
CA ALA A 375 -10.88 1.26 -11.15
C ALA A 375 -9.82 0.73 -12.12
N GLU A 376 -8.56 0.68 -11.70
CA GLU A 376 -7.45 0.14 -12.50
C GLU A 376 -7.60 -1.38 -12.74
N ALA A 377 -8.03 -2.16 -11.74
CA ALA A 377 -8.33 -3.58 -11.92
C ALA A 377 -9.42 -3.82 -12.99
N LYS A 378 -10.48 -3.01 -12.97
CA LYS A 378 -11.56 -3.05 -13.97
C LYS A 378 -11.06 -2.63 -15.34
N GLU A 379 -10.26 -1.56 -15.41
CA GLU A 379 -9.65 -1.05 -16.63
C GLU A 379 -8.82 -2.12 -17.36
N TRP A 380 -7.87 -2.73 -16.65
CA TRP A 380 -7.05 -3.81 -17.20
C TRP A 380 -7.88 -5.00 -17.63
N THR A 381 -9.00 -5.25 -16.92
CA THR A 381 -9.88 -6.36 -17.27
C THR A 381 -10.66 -6.09 -18.54
N ALA A 382 -11.17 -4.86 -18.70
CA ALA A 382 -11.88 -4.41 -19.89
C ALA A 382 -10.98 -4.40 -21.15
N CYS A 383 -9.67 -4.11 -20.99
CA CYS A 383 -8.71 -4.21 -22.09
C CYS A 383 -8.62 -5.61 -22.71
N GLY A 384 -8.85 -6.66 -21.92
CA GLY A 384 -8.85 -8.05 -22.38
C GLY A 384 -10.23 -8.56 -22.82
N ASN A 385 -11.29 -7.75 -22.71
CA ASN A 385 -12.63 -8.14 -23.11
C ASN A 385 -12.85 -7.80 -24.60
N VAL A 386 -12.35 -8.68 -25.47
CA VAL A 386 -12.40 -8.50 -26.92
C VAL A 386 -13.84 -8.74 -27.42
N PRO A 387 -14.46 -7.80 -28.14
CA PRO A 387 -15.80 -7.99 -28.70
C PRO A 387 -15.83 -9.12 -29.74
N ASN A 388 -16.95 -9.86 -29.80
CA ASN A 388 -17.14 -10.92 -30.79
C ASN A 388 -17.44 -10.39 -32.21
N ASN A 389 -17.79 -9.11 -32.33
CA ASN A 389 -18.21 -8.45 -33.56
C ASN A 389 -17.13 -7.54 -34.18
N LEU A 390 -15.84 -7.91 -34.04
CA LEU A 390 -14.77 -7.21 -34.75
C LEU A 390 -14.94 -7.34 -36.26
N ILE A 391 -14.77 -6.24 -36.99
CA ILE A 391 -14.93 -6.18 -38.43
C ILE A 391 -13.67 -6.75 -39.08
N GLN A 392 -13.83 -7.78 -39.91
CA GLN A 392 -12.73 -8.32 -40.71
C GLN A 392 -12.70 -7.63 -42.07
N ALA A 393 -11.63 -6.90 -42.37
CA ALA A 393 -11.48 -6.20 -43.65
C ALA A 393 -10.01 -5.89 -43.93
N ALA A 394 -9.67 -5.72 -45.22
CA ALA A 394 -8.43 -5.06 -45.60
C ALA A 394 -8.50 -3.56 -45.31
N PHE A 395 -7.36 -2.91 -45.08
CA PHE A 395 -7.32 -1.47 -44.83
C PHE A 395 -7.86 -0.67 -46.01
N THR A 396 -7.60 -1.13 -47.23
CA THR A 396 -8.07 -0.48 -48.47
C THR A 396 -9.58 -0.48 -48.64
N ASP A 397 -10.29 -1.34 -47.90
CA ASP A 397 -11.74 -1.52 -48.04
C ASP A 397 -12.52 -0.68 -47.01
N LEU A 398 -11.82 0.05 -46.13
CA LEU A 398 -12.41 0.85 -45.06
C LEU A 398 -12.25 2.35 -45.32
N GLU A 399 -13.36 3.05 -45.51
CA GLU A 399 -13.39 4.49 -45.84
C GLU A 399 -12.89 5.41 -44.70
N ASN A 400 -12.91 4.95 -43.44
CA ASN A 400 -12.55 5.73 -42.24
C ASN A 400 -11.63 4.97 -41.27
N ALA A 401 -10.69 4.16 -41.79
CA ALA A 401 -9.71 3.47 -40.96
C ALA A 401 -8.49 4.35 -40.64
N ILE A 402 -8.03 4.30 -39.38
CA ILE A 402 -6.76 4.94 -38.98
C ILE A 402 -5.61 4.08 -39.50
N ASP A 403 -4.71 4.67 -40.28
CA ASP A 403 -3.48 3.99 -40.73
C ASP A 403 -2.69 3.46 -39.52
N PRO A 404 -2.55 2.14 -39.35
CA PRO A 404 -1.88 1.56 -38.19
C PRO A 404 -0.44 2.06 -37.99
N ARG A 405 0.24 2.42 -39.09
CA ARG A 405 1.63 2.89 -39.09
C ARG A 405 1.78 4.30 -38.51
N SER A 406 0.67 5.02 -38.33
CA SER A 406 0.65 6.33 -37.68
C SER A 406 0.55 6.22 -36.15
N VAL A 407 0.06 5.09 -35.62
CA VAL A 407 -0.07 4.83 -34.18
C VAL A 407 1.23 4.25 -33.62
N ILE A 408 1.77 3.22 -34.27
CA ILE A 408 3.08 2.65 -33.96
C ILE A 408 3.78 2.26 -35.25
N LYS A 409 5.10 2.38 -35.29
CA LYS A 409 5.89 1.95 -36.44
C LYS A 409 7.25 1.44 -35.99
N PHE A 410 7.65 0.31 -36.56
CA PHE A 410 8.97 -0.27 -36.35
C PHE A 410 9.91 0.07 -37.51
N HIS A 411 11.20 0.17 -37.20
CA HIS A 411 12.21 0.39 -38.21
C HIS A 411 12.38 -0.87 -39.08
N PRO A 412 12.56 -0.78 -40.42
CA PRO A 412 12.67 -1.95 -41.30
C PRO A 412 13.72 -2.99 -40.88
N ALA A 413 14.79 -2.55 -40.21
CA ALA A 413 15.81 -3.44 -39.69
C ALA A 413 15.36 -4.33 -38.51
N GLN A 414 14.31 -3.96 -37.78
CA GLN A 414 13.77 -4.79 -36.68
C GLN A 414 13.11 -6.07 -37.20
N TYR A 415 12.40 -6.00 -38.33
CA TYR A 415 11.77 -7.17 -38.96
C TYR A 415 12.75 -8.26 -39.42
N ARG A 416 14.06 -7.94 -39.49
CA ARG A 416 15.12 -8.90 -39.84
C ARG A 416 15.74 -9.60 -38.62
N LEU A 417 15.33 -9.22 -37.40
CA LEU A 417 15.85 -9.86 -36.18
C LEU A 417 15.15 -11.21 -35.95
N LYS A 418 15.95 -12.24 -35.63
CA LYS A 418 15.47 -13.63 -35.47
C LYS A 418 14.32 -13.82 -34.47
N ARG A 419 14.17 -12.96 -33.46
CA ARG A 419 13.17 -13.04 -32.39
C ARG A 419 12.21 -11.84 -32.36
N PHE A 420 12.09 -11.10 -33.47
CA PHE A 420 11.13 -10.01 -33.53
C PHE A 420 9.72 -10.56 -33.74
N PRO A 421 8.74 -10.24 -32.87
CA PRO A 421 7.44 -10.92 -32.89
C PRO A 421 6.49 -10.41 -33.98
N PHE A 422 6.80 -9.27 -34.61
CA PHE A 422 5.86 -8.56 -35.47
C PHE A 422 6.18 -8.70 -36.97
N ARG A 423 5.14 -8.56 -37.80
CA ARG A 423 5.27 -8.45 -39.26
C ARG A 423 4.96 -7.01 -39.75
N PRO A 424 5.49 -6.59 -40.90
CA PRO A 424 5.06 -5.33 -41.52
C PRO A 424 3.55 -5.35 -41.78
N PHE A 425 2.90 -4.19 -41.62
CA PHE A 425 1.47 -4.04 -41.95
C PHE A 425 1.27 -4.14 -43.46
N ASP A 426 0.36 -5.02 -43.89
CA ASP A 426 -0.01 -5.22 -45.29
C ASP A 426 -1.42 -4.65 -45.53
N GLU A 427 -1.54 -3.57 -46.29
CA GLU A 427 -2.82 -2.89 -46.50
C GLU A 427 -3.90 -3.77 -47.16
N LYS A 428 -3.50 -4.84 -47.85
CA LYS A 428 -4.39 -5.78 -48.53
C LYS A 428 -4.72 -7.02 -47.71
N ALA A 429 -4.03 -7.25 -46.60
CA ALA A 429 -4.34 -8.36 -45.71
C ALA A 429 -5.58 -8.05 -44.88
N GLU A 430 -6.41 -9.06 -44.64
CA GLU A 430 -7.59 -8.94 -43.80
C GLU A 430 -7.17 -8.92 -42.32
N TYR A 431 -7.51 -7.84 -41.62
CA TYR A 431 -7.30 -7.68 -40.18
C TYR A 431 -8.62 -7.46 -39.45
N ALA A 432 -8.58 -7.61 -38.13
CA ALA A 432 -9.69 -7.27 -37.26
C ALA A 432 -9.66 -5.78 -36.86
N TRP A 433 -10.78 -5.11 -37.04
CA TRP A 433 -10.98 -3.70 -36.72
C TRP A 433 -12.11 -3.54 -35.70
N THR A 434 -11.96 -2.55 -34.82
CA THR A 434 -12.97 -2.14 -33.86
C THR A 434 -13.40 -0.71 -34.12
N GLU A 435 -14.61 -0.37 -33.70
CA GLU A 435 -15.15 0.97 -33.85
C GLU A 435 -14.59 1.89 -32.76
N GLY A 436 -14.21 3.10 -33.17
CA GLY A 436 -13.85 4.19 -32.29
C GLY A 436 -14.48 5.49 -32.74
N TYR A 437 -14.15 6.56 -32.03
CA TYR A 437 -14.67 7.89 -32.28
C TYR A 437 -13.52 8.88 -32.38
N ASP A 438 -13.62 9.79 -33.34
CA ASP A 438 -12.83 11.01 -33.32
C ASP A 438 -13.42 12.01 -32.32
N GLU A 439 -12.63 12.43 -31.34
CA GLU A 439 -13.13 13.29 -30.26
C GLU A 439 -13.47 14.72 -30.70
N MET A 440 -12.90 15.18 -31.82
CA MET A 440 -13.11 16.54 -32.31
C MET A 440 -14.38 16.66 -33.14
N THR A 441 -14.70 15.63 -33.91
CA THR A 441 -15.79 15.63 -34.91
C THR A 441 -16.96 14.75 -34.50
N GLY A 442 -16.76 13.83 -33.55
CA GLY A 442 -17.74 12.78 -33.20
C GLY A 442 -17.87 11.70 -34.28
N ALA A 443 -17.10 11.77 -35.36
CA ALA A 443 -17.18 10.82 -36.45
C ALA A 443 -16.71 9.43 -36.01
N ARG A 444 -17.41 8.41 -36.49
CA ARG A 444 -17.04 7.02 -36.29
C ARG A 444 -15.82 6.66 -37.15
N VAL A 445 -14.86 5.96 -36.56
CA VAL A 445 -13.62 5.51 -37.22
C VAL A 445 -13.35 4.04 -36.94
N TYR A 446 -12.49 3.43 -37.76
CA TYR A 446 -12.04 2.05 -37.57
C TYR A 446 -10.60 2.01 -37.08
N ILE A 447 -10.36 1.25 -36.01
CA ILE A 447 -9.07 1.13 -35.36
C ILE A 447 -8.67 -0.34 -35.31
N LEU A 448 -7.42 -0.63 -35.68
CA LEU A 448 -6.87 -1.98 -35.68
C LEU A 448 -6.94 -2.59 -34.26
N ALA A 449 -7.47 -3.81 -34.13
CA ALA A 449 -7.64 -4.48 -32.84
C ALA A 449 -6.31 -4.68 -32.07
N ASP A 450 -5.20 -4.89 -32.78
CA ASP A 450 -3.82 -4.97 -32.25
C ASP A 450 -3.40 -3.73 -31.44
N HIS A 451 -4.04 -2.56 -31.68
CA HIS A 451 -3.79 -1.34 -30.93
C HIS A 451 -4.66 -1.19 -29.70
N VAL A 452 -5.72 -2.00 -29.55
CA VAL A 452 -6.80 -1.74 -28.57
C VAL A 452 -6.83 -2.77 -27.46
N TYR A 453 -6.75 -4.06 -27.80
CA TYR A 453 -7.06 -5.12 -26.83
C TYR A 453 -5.80 -5.86 -26.37
N PHE A 454 -5.72 -6.18 -25.08
CA PHE A 454 -4.68 -7.04 -24.52
C PHE A 454 -5.18 -7.83 -23.28
N PRO A 455 -4.92 -9.15 -23.19
CA PRO A 455 -4.37 -9.99 -24.25
C PRO A 455 -5.35 -10.09 -25.43
N TYR A 456 -4.81 -10.12 -26.64
CA TYR A 456 -5.55 -10.30 -27.88
C TYR A 456 -4.77 -11.28 -28.75
N PHE A 457 -5.48 -12.22 -29.41
CA PHE A 457 -4.88 -13.28 -30.20
C PHE A 457 -5.45 -13.24 -31.63
N PRO A 458 -4.86 -12.44 -32.54
CA PRO A 458 -5.32 -12.34 -33.92
C PRO A 458 -5.09 -13.64 -34.70
N LYS A 459 -5.87 -13.83 -35.76
CA LYS A 459 -5.65 -14.91 -36.75
C LYS A 459 -4.46 -14.62 -37.67
N THR A 460 -4.13 -13.34 -37.85
CA THR A 460 -2.97 -12.87 -38.59
C THR A 460 -1.72 -12.81 -37.70
N PRO A 461 -0.51 -12.77 -38.27
CA PRO A 461 0.67 -12.37 -37.51
C PRO A 461 0.46 -10.99 -36.87
N TYR A 462 0.91 -10.82 -35.64
CA TYR A 462 0.80 -9.55 -34.92
C TYR A 462 1.47 -8.40 -35.68
N TYR A 463 0.78 -7.27 -35.74
CA TYR A 463 1.40 -6.01 -36.14
C TYR A 463 2.14 -5.38 -34.96
N CYS A 464 1.52 -5.37 -33.78
CA CYS A 464 2.08 -4.88 -32.53
C CYS A 464 1.39 -5.54 -31.33
N TYR A 465 1.89 -5.28 -30.13
CA TYR A 465 1.17 -5.56 -28.89
C TYR A 465 0.61 -4.28 -28.30
N ALA A 466 -0.69 -4.28 -28.00
CA ALA A 466 -1.30 -3.28 -27.14
C ALA A 466 -0.83 -3.45 -25.68
N ASN A 467 -0.92 -2.36 -24.93
CA ASN A 467 -0.77 -2.32 -23.48
C ASN A 467 -1.76 -1.30 -22.90
N SER A 468 -1.70 -1.03 -21.59
CA SER A 468 -2.62 -0.13 -20.88
C SER A 468 -2.45 1.35 -21.23
N SER A 469 -1.41 1.74 -21.99
CA SER A 469 -1.18 3.15 -22.32
C SER A 469 -2.40 3.77 -22.98
N GLY A 470 -2.85 4.89 -22.41
CA GLY A 470 -3.98 5.66 -22.91
C GLY A 470 -5.33 5.14 -22.43
N VAL A 471 -5.38 4.11 -21.60
CA VAL A 471 -6.62 3.63 -21.00
C VAL A 471 -6.86 4.34 -19.67
N ALA A 472 -8.09 4.75 -19.41
CA ALA A 472 -8.48 5.34 -18.14
C ALA A 472 -9.91 4.97 -17.77
N ALA A 473 -10.18 4.75 -16.48
CA ALA A 473 -11.50 4.50 -15.93
C ALA A 473 -11.94 5.62 -14.96
N TYR A 474 -12.97 6.39 -15.32
CA TYR A 474 -13.51 7.48 -14.48
C TYR A 474 -15.05 7.53 -14.51
N PRO A 475 -15.70 8.04 -13.44
CA PRO A 475 -17.15 8.27 -13.46
C PRO A 475 -17.62 9.26 -14.54
N GLY A 476 -16.75 10.15 -15.02
CA GLY A 476 -17.06 11.09 -16.10
C GLY A 476 -16.23 10.81 -17.35
N ARG A 477 -16.90 10.69 -18.52
CA ARG A 477 -16.26 10.43 -19.83
C ARG A 477 -15.13 11.42 -20.14
N LYS A 478 -15.38 12.73 -20.00
CA LYS A 478 -14.39 13.77 -20.31
C LYS A 478 -13.09 13.56 -19.52
N LYS A 479 -13.20 13.22 -18.23
CA LYS A 479 -12.02 13.00 -17.38
C LYS A 479 -11.28 11.71 -17.73
N ALA A 480 -11.97 10.66 -18.15
CA ALA A 480 -11.34 9.45 -18.68
C ALA A 480 -10.51 9.77 -19.93
N VAL A 481 -11.09 10.47 -20.90
CA VAL A 481 -10.38 10.87 -22.14
C VAL A 481 -9.17 11.76 -21.83
N GLU A 482 -9.35 12.77 -20.98
CA GLU A 482 -8.28 13.68 -20.56
C GLU A 482 -7.12 12.93 -19.88
N THR A 483 -7.44 12.07 -18.92
CA THR A 483 -6.43 11.31 -18.16
C THR A 483 -5.68 10.32 -19.05
N GLY A 484 -6.40 9.55 -19.89
CA GLY A 484 -5.77 8.64 -20.83
C GLY A 484 -4.88 9.38 -21.84
N THR A 485 -5.31 10.55 -22.31
CA THR A 485 -4.51 11.38 -23.22
C THR A 485 -3.25 11.94 -22.55
N LEU A 486 -3.36 12.43 -21.31
CA LEU A 486 -2.18 12.88 -20.54
C LEU A 486 -1.20 11.74 -20.28
N GLU A 487 -1.68 10.52 -19.99
CA GLU A 487 -0.79 9.36 -19.89
C GLU A 487 -0.03 9.13 -21.20
N LEU A 488 -0.69 9.22 -22.37
CA LEU A 488 0.02 9.13 -23.65
C LEU A 488 1.14 10.19 -23.78
N VAL A 489 0.91 11.42 -23.31
CA VAL A 489 1.92 12.50 -23.32
C VAL A 489 3.11 12.16 -22.44
N GLU A 490 2.87 11.57 -21.27
CA GLU A 490 3.92 11.05 -20.40
C GLU A 490 4.75 9.97 -21.10
N ARG A 491 4.08 8.98 -21.70
CA ARG A 491 4.74 7.87 -22.40
C ARG A 491 5.58 8.37 -23.59
N ASP A 492 5.03 9.29 -24.38
CA ASP A 492 5.70 9.93 -25.51
C ASP A 492 7.00 10.61 -25.07
N SER A 493 6.90 11.47 -24.06
CA SER A 493 8.04 12.17 -23.50
C SER A 493 9.12 11.20 -22.97
N PHE A 494 8.73 10.24 -22.13
CA PHE A 494 9.68 9.31 -21.54
C PHE A 494 10.37 8.44 -22.60
N MET A 495 9.63 7.91 -23.57
CA MET A 495 10.19 7.05 -24.62
C MET A 495 11.16 7.83 -25.51
N ILE A 496 10.83 9.08 -25.88
CA ILE A 496 11.75 9.93 -26.63
C ILE A 496 13.01 10.20 -25.81
N ALA A 497 12.87 10.57 -24.53
CA ALA A 497 14.01 10.82 -23.65
C ALA A 497 14.94 9.59 -23.56
N TYR A 498 14.36 8.41 -23.38
CA TYR A 498 15.07 7.15 -23.22
C TYR A 498 15.77 6.68 -24.51
N LEU A 499 15.04 6.67 -25.63
CA LEU A 499 15.54 6.18 -26.92
C LEU A 499 16.63 7.09 -27.49
N THR A 500 16.50 8.41 -27.32
CA THR A 500 17.46 9.38 -27.83
C THR A 500 18.63 9.64 -26.87
N GLN A 501 18.51 9.23 -25.61
CA GLN A 501 19.42 9.60 -24.52
C GLN A 501 19.63 11.12 -24.45
N CYS A 502 18.57 11.90 -24.69
CA CYS A 502 18.60 13.33 -24.50
C CYS A 502 18.61 13.66 -23.00
N ARG A 503 19.29 14.75 -22.65
CA ARG A 503 19.46 15.18 -21.27
C ARG A 503 18.44 16.26 -20.94
N PHE A 504 17.58 15.98 -19.99
CA PHE A 504 16.55 16.91 -19.53
C PHE A 504 17.00 17.68 -18.28
N PRO A 505 16.51 18.91 -18.04
CA PRO A 505 16.84 19.68 -16.84
C PRO A 505 16.48 18.95 -15.54
N THR A 506 17.28 19.17 -14.51
CA THR A 506 16.96 18.72 -13.14
C THR A 506 16.26 19.86 -12.40
N VAL A 507 15.12 19.58 -11.77
CA VAL A 507 14.43 20.58 -10.94
C VAL A 507 15.26 20.88 -9.69
N ARG A 508 15.46 22.16 -9.38
CA ARG A 508 16.19 22.59 -8.18
C ARG A 508 15.41 22.20 -6.93
N GLU A 509 16.00 21.33 -6.12
CA GLU A 509 15.33 20.78 -4.94
C GLU A 509 14.82 21.86 -4.00
N GLN A 510 15.57 22.95 -3.79
CA GLN A 510 15.20 24.04 -2.88
C GLN A 510 13.89 24.74 -3.29
N THR A 511 13.49 24.60 -4.56
CA THR A 511 12.27 25.20 -5.10
C THR A 511 11.07 24.25 -5.06
N LEU A 512 11.26 22.98 -4.67
CA LEU A 512 10.17 22.01 -4.53
C LEU A 512 9.32 22.27 -3.27
N PRO A 513 8.04 21.90 -3.29
CA PRO A 513 7.18 21.93 -2.10
C PRO A 513 7.82 21.20 -0.91
N GLU A 514 7.59 21.70 0.32
CA GLU A 514 8.18 21.11 1.52
C GLU A 514 7.75 19.65 1.72
N SER A 515 6.51 19.30 1.36
CA SER A 515 5.99 17.93 1.37
C SER A 515 6.85 16.98 0.52
N VAL A 516 7.19 17.40 -0.70
CA VAL A 516 8.04 16.65 -1.65
C VAL A 516 9.47 16.56 -1.12
N ARG A 517 10.05 17.66 -0.65
CA ARG A 517 11.41 17.66 -0.07
C ARG A 517 11.52 16.73 1.13
N LYS A 518 10.52 16.70 2.02
CA LYS A 518 10.47 15.79 3.16
C LYS A 518 10.52 14.32 2.73
N ARG A 519 9.67 13.94 1.76
CA ARG A 519 9.64 12.60 1.16
C ARG A 519 10.98 12.20 0.55
N MET A 520 11.61 13.09 -0.22
CA MET A 520 12.95 12.86 -0.78
C MET A 520 14.02 12.67 0.30
N ARG A 521 13.96 13.42 1.42
CA ARG A 521 14.88 13.22 2.55
C ARG A 521 14.71 11.86 3.21
N GLU A 522 13.48 11.37 3.37
CA GLU A 522 13.22 10.03 3.93
C GLU A 522 13.73 8.91 3.01
N LEU A 523 13.59 9.06 1.69
CA LEU A 523 14.19 8.12 0.72
C LEU A 523 15.73 8.11 0.82
N ARG A 524 16.36 9.28 1.01
CA ARG A 524 17.82 9.38 1.19
C ARG A 524 18.31 8.72 2.47
N LYS A 525 17.59 8.90 3.59
CA LYS A 525 17.87 8.18 4.84
C LYS A 525 17.82 6.66 4.64
N ASN A 526 16.98 6.20 3.71
CA ASN A 526 16.86 4.80 3.33
C ASN A 526 17.81 4.38 2.19
N GLY A 527 18.82 5.19 1.84
CA GLY A 527 19.86 4.81 0.89
C GLY A 527 19.50 5.00 -0.59
N PHE A 528 18.50 5.83 -0.89
CA PHE A 528 18.12 6.20 -2.25
C PHE A 528 18.46 7.66 -2.56
N ARG A 529 19.20 7.90 -3.64
CA ARG A 529 19.35 9.23 -4.22
C ARG A 529 18.18 9.48 -5.15
N VAL A 530 17.57 10.65 -5.08
CA VAL A 530 16.34 10.99 -5.81
C VAL A 530 16.58 12.23 -6.67
N TRP A 531 16.13 12.19 -7.93
CA TRP A 531 16.16 13.29 -8.87
C TRP A 531 14.76 13.56 -9.42
N VAL A 532 14.39 14.84 -9.47
CA VAL A 532 13.19 15.33 -10.15
C VAL A 532 13.62 15.94 -11.47
N LYS A 533 13.05 15.46 -12.58
CA LYS A 533 13.40 15.86 -13.94
C LYS A 533 12.21 16.53 -14.60
N ASP A 534 12.46 17.66 -15.24
CA ASP A 534 11.50 18.28 -16.16
C ASP A 534 11.67 17.59 -17.53
N HIS A 535 10.81 16.61 -17.79
CA HIS A 535 10.77 15.87 -19.05
C HIS A 535 9.79 16.49 -20.06
N THR A 536 9.34 17.72 -19.81
CA THR A 536 8.42 18.40 -20.71
C THR A 536 9.02 18.54 -22.11
N LEU A 537 8.22 18.16 -23.11
CA LEU A 537 8.46 18.43 -24.53
C LEU A 537 7.58 19.60 -24.99
N ASP A 538 6.85 19.42 -26.08
CA ASP A 538 6.03 20.41 -26.78
C ASP A 538 4.52 20.23 -26.52
N LEU A 539 4.10 19.26 -25.71
CA LEU A 539 2.69 18.92 -25.48
C LEU A 539 2.16 19.45 -24.14
N ALA A 540 2.40 18.77 -23.03
CA ALA A 540 1.99 19.16 -21.68
C ALA A 540 3.19 19.01 -20.70
N PRO A 541 3.13 19.60 -19.48
CA PRO A 541 4.13 19.37 -18.44
C PRO A 541 4.27 17.89 -18.12
N VAL A 542 5.52 17.41 -18.09
CA VAL A 542 5.86 16.02 -17.71
C VAL A 542 6.98 16.05 -16.69
N ILE A 543 6.72 15.49 -15.51
CA ILE A 543 7.73 15.32 -14.46
C ILE A 543 8.12 13.85 -14.38
N SER A 544 9.42 13.57 -14.32
CA SER A 544 9.94 12.23 -14.07
C SER A 544 10.72 12.19 -12.76
N ILE A 545 10.45 11.18 -11.94
CA ILE A 545 11.19 10.88 -10.72
C ILE A 545 12.05 9.66 -10.97
N ILE A 546 13.34 9.79 -10.68
CA ILE A 546 14.27 8.66 -10.68
C ILE A 546 14.83 8.55 -9.27
N ALA A 547 14.74 7.37 -8.67
CA ALA A 547 15.48 7.05 -7.45
C ALA A 547 16.52 5.96 -7.77
N GLN A 548 17.71 6.05 -7.20
CA GLN A 548 18.76 5.06 -7.39
C GLN A 548 19.42 4.73 -6.06
N SER A 549 19.63 3.43 -5.81
CA SER A 549 20.40 2.94 -4.67
C SER A 549 21.55 2.05 -5.15
N GLU A 550 22.77 2.41 -4.77
CA GLU A 550 23.94 1.55 -4.96
C GLU A 550 23.94 0.39 -3.96
N LYS A 551 23.48 0.65 -2.73
CA LYS A 551 23.32 -0.36 -1.68
C LYS A 551 22.42 -1.51 -2.13
N PHE A 552 21.28 -1.18 -2.76
CA PHE A 552 20.33 -2.18 -3.23
C PHE A 552 20.50 -2.54 -4.71
N THR A 553 21.44 -1.91 -5.44
CA THR A 553 21.63 -2.07 -6.89
C THR A 553 20.31 -1.95 -7.66
N TYR A 554 19.58 -0.87 -7.43
CA TYR A 554 18.22 -0.69 -7.92
C TYR A 554 17.95 0.73 -8.38
N THR A 555 17.29 0.88 -9.53
CA THR A 555 16.86 2.17 -10.10
C THR A 555 15.39 2.12 -10.53
N PRO A 556 14.43 2.45 -9.65
CA PRO A 556 13.05 2.71 -10.04
C PRO A 556 12.90 4.10 -10.66
N CYS A 557 11.96 4.23 -11.58
CA CYS A 557 11.51 5.51 -12.08
C CYS A 557 10.01 5.51 -12.36
N ALA A 558 9.40 6.68 -12.25
CA ALA A 558 8.05 6.95 -12.69
C ALA A 558 7.97 8.33 -13.32
N SER A 559 6.92 8.59 -14.07
CA SER A 559 6.63 9.90 -14.64
C SER A 559 5.16 10.22 -14.47
N CYS A 560 4.80 11.49 -14.63
CA CYS A 560 3.40 11.90 -14.66
C CYS A 560 3.29 13.15 -15.54
N ALA A 561 2.32 13.15 -16.45
CA ALA A 561 1.90 14.34 -17.18
C ALA A 561 0.65 14.94 -16.53
N SER A 562 0.66 16.24 -16.29
CA SER A 562 -0.47 16.97 -15.72
C SER A 562 -0.34 18.46 -16.01
N PHE A 563 -1.48 19.13 -16.14
CA PHE A 563 -1.52 20.60 -16.15
C PHE A 563 -1.20 21.19 -14.76
N ASP A 564 -1.44 20.41 -13.71
CA ASP A 564 -1.01 20.70 -12.34
C ASP A 564 0.35 20.03 -12.06
N VAL A 565 1.41 20.82 -12.03
CA VAL A 565 2.78 20.35 -11.79
C VAL A 565 3.01 19.87 -10.35
N GLU A 566 2.24 20.35 -9.37
CA GLU A 566 2.28 19.85 -8.00
C GLU A 566 1.69 18.44 -7.93
N TYR A 567 0.55 18.22 -8.59
CA TYR A 567 0.00 16.88 -8.76
C TYR A 567 0.99 15.95 -9.48
N ALA A 568 1.61 16.39 -10.59
CA ALA A 568 2.55 15.56 -11.35
C ALA A 568 3.75 15.09 -10.52
N VAL A 569 4.38 15.98 -9.75
CA VAL A 569 5.53 15.61 -8.91
C VAL A 569 5.11 14.71 -7.75
N ASP A 570 3.96 14.97 -7.13
CA ASP A 570 3.45 14.19 -6.01
C ASP A 570 3.11 12.76 -6.43
N HIS A 571 2.38 12.62 -7.56
CA HIS A 571 1.97 11.33 -8.13
C HIS A 571 3.16 10.49 -8.60
N ALA A 572 4.07 11.07 -9.40
CA ALA A 572 5.26 10.36 -9.86
C ALA A 572 6.17 9.94 -8.69
N LEU A 573 6.23 10.74 -7.61
CA LEU A 573 6.95 10.36 -6.41
C LEU A 573 6.25 9.23 -5.65
N MET A 574 4.91 9.20 -5.61
CA MET A 574 4.15 8.11 -4.95
C MET A 574 4.42 6.75 -5.62
N GLU A 575 4.52 6.73 -6.94
CA GLU A 575 4.85 5.52 -7.69
C GLU A 575 6.27 5.01 -7.36
N VAL A 576 7.27 5.89 -7.38
CA VAL A 576 8.64 5.53 -7.01
C VAL A 576 8.74 5.04 -5.57
N GLU A 577 8.04 5.70 -4.64
CA GLU A 577 8.03 5.30 -3.23
C GLU A 577 7.36 3.94 -3.02
N ALA A 578 6.31 3.60 -3.78
CA ALA A 578 5.69 2.28 -3.76
C ALA A 578 6.66 1.19 -4.25
N MET A 579 7.40 1.46 -5.34
CA MET A 579 8.44 0.55 -5.85
C MET A 579 9.59 0.36 -4.83
N VAL A 580 10.02 1.44 -4.18
CA VAL A 580 11.02 1.40 -3.10
C VAL A 580 10.53 0.57 -1.92
N LEU A 581 9.29 0.79 -1.46
CA LEU A 581 8.71 0.02 -0.36
C LEU A 581 8.67 -1.48 -0.69
N ALA A 582 8.17 -1.83 -1.88
CA ALA A 582 8.15 -3.21 -2.35
C ALA A 582 9.56 -3.83 -2.37
N ARG A 583 10.56 -3.08 -2.82
CA ARG A 583 11.97 -3.53 -2.79
C ARG A 583 12.51 -3.75 -1.38
N LEU A 584 12.16 -2.88 -0.43
CA LEU A 584 12.61 -2.99 0.96
C LEU A 584 11.97 -4.16 1.70
N GLN A 585 10.73 -4.54 1.32
CA GLN A 585 10.00 -5.64 1.93
C GLN A 585 10.34 -7.00 1.32
N ASN A 586 10.39 -7.07 -0.01
CA ASN A 586 10.53 -8.34 -0.74
C ASN A 586 11.99 -8.68 -1.07
N GLY A 587 12.92 -7.73 -0.90
CA GLY A 587 14.32 -7.91 -1.26
C GLY A 587 14.57 -7.88 -2.78
N PRO A 588 15.72 -8.37 -3.24
CA PRO A 588 16.06 -8.39 -4.67
C PRO A 588 15.09 -9.24 -5.50
N PRO A 589 14.70 -8.78 -6.71
CA PRO A 589 13.91 -9.59 -7.61
C PRO A 589 14.75 -10.74 -8.15
N GLU A 590 14.06 -11.74 -8.68
CA GLU A 590 14.66 -12.78 -9.52
C GLU A 590 15.43 -12.16 -10.68
N THR A 591 16.57 -12.79 -11.02
CA THR A 591 17.39 -12.35 -12.15
C THR A 591 16.73 -12.68 -13.47
N ILE A 592 16.77 -11.73 -14.40
CA ILE A 592 16.25 -11.88 -15.77
C ILE A 592 17.28 -11.40 -16.79
N LYS A 593 17.42 -12.10 -17.93
CA LYS A 593 18.27 -11.67 -19.04
C LYS A 593 17.53 -10.67 -19.92
N PRO A 594 18.24 -9.75 -20.60
CA PRO A 594 17.59 -8.75 -21.46
C PRO A 594 16.61 -9.35 -22.48
N HIS A 595 16.96 -10.48 -23.12
CA HIS A 595 16.11 -11.12 -24.13
C HIS A 595 14.93 -11.92 -23.57
N GLU A 596 14.77 -12.01 -22.25
CA GLU A 596 13.63 -12.64 -21.54
C GLU A 596 12.60 -11.60 -21.10
N VAL A 597 12.92 -10.31 -21.18
CA VAL A 597 12.02 -9.22 -20.78
C VAL A 597 10.85 -9.15 -21.75
N ILE A 598 9.63 -9.25 -21.22
CA ILE A 598 8.37 -9.20 -21.98
C ILE A 598 7.39 -8.23 -21.31
N TRP A 599 7.21 -8.31 -19.99
CA TRP A 599 6.19 -7.59 -19.24
C TRP A 599 6.76 -6.35 -18.51
N PRO A 600 5.92 -5.37 -18.11
CA PRO A 600 6.38 -4.20 -17.33
C PRO A 600 7.20 -4.59 -16.10
N ILE A 601 6.75 -5.58 -15.33
CA ILE A 601 7.47 -6.06 -14.15
C ILE A 601 8.88 -6.59 -14.48
N ASP A 602 9.08 -7.17 -15.66
CA ASP A 602 10.39 -7.68 -16.09
C ASP A 602 11.41 -6.56 -16.31
N HIS A 603 10.95 -5.38 -16.76
CA HIS A 603 11.79 -4.19 -16.83
C HIS A 603 12.27 -3.79 -15.44
N GLY A 604 11.38 -3.81 -14.44
CA GLY A 604 11.72 -3.57 -13.04
C GLY A 604 12.71 -4.59 -12.49
N LYS A 605 12.50 -5.88 -12.77
CA LYS A 605 13.44 -6.97 -12.42
C LYS A 605 14.82 -6.74 -13.06
N LEU A 606 14.87 -6.29 -14.31
CA LEU A 606 16.12 -6.01 -15.02
C LEU A 606 16.93 -4.91 -14.33
N TYR A 607 16.28 -3.79 -13.99
CA TYR A 607 16.91 -2.65 -13.31
C TYR A 607 17.11 -2.85 -11.80
N GLY A 608 16.62 -3.97 -11.24
CA GLY A 608 16.91 -4.45 -9.89
C GLY A 608 18.18 -5.27 -9.74
N GLN A 609 18.96 -5.43 -10.82
CA GLN A 609 20.20 -6.21 -10.87
C GLN A 609 21.45 -5.32 -10.96
N LYS A 610 22.51 -5.70 -10.22
CA LYS A 610 23.83 -5.05 -10.22
C LYS A 610 24.41 -4.77 -11.61
N ARG A 611 24.14 -5.64 -12.58
CA ARG A 611 24.66 -5.52 -13.96
C ARG A 611 23.99 -4.38 -14.76
N TYR A 612 22.74 -4.03 -14.45
CA TYR A 612 21.93 -3.17 -15.32
C TYR A 612 21.36 -1.92 -14.64
N PHE A 613 21.31 -1.83 -13.31
CA PHE A 613 20.67 -0.70 -12.62
C PHE A 613 21.22 0.69 -13.02
N ARG A 614 22.48 0.78 -13.44
CA ARG A 614 23.11 2.03 -13.95
C ARG A 614 22.95 2.28 -15.47
N LYS A 615 22.28 1.40 -16.21
CA LYS A 615 22.08 1.54 -17.68
C LYS A 615 21.27 2.79 -18.04
N ALA A 616 20.47 3.30 -17.12
CA ALA A 616 19.66 4.51 -17.29
C ALA A 616 20.28 5.77 -16.65
N ASP A 617 21.56 5.74 -16.25
CA ASP A 617 22.24 6.89 -15.62
C ASP A 617 22.20 8.16 -16.49
N PHE A 618 22.06 8.02 -17.81
CA PHE A 618 21.94 9.17 -18.70
C PHE A 618 20.68 10.01 -18.43
N LEU A 619 19.61 9.44 -17.86
CA LEU A 619 18.39 10.16 -17.47
C LEU A 619 18.66 11.16 -16.33
N ILE A 620 19.62 10.86 -15.46
CA ILE A 620 19.97 11.71 -14.31
C ILE A 620 21.15 12.65 -14.61
N ARG A 621 22.00 12.33 -15.60
CA ARG A 621 23.20 13.12 -15.96
C ARG A 621 22.84 14.37 -16.76
N CYS A 622 22.51 15.47 -16.08
CA CYS A 622 22.35 16.80 -16.67
C CYS A 622 22.83 17.91 -15.73
N HIS A 623 23.53 18.92 -16.25
CA HIS A 623 23.98 20.08 -15.47
C HIS A 623 23.00 21.27 -15.54
N ARG A 624 22.08 21.26 -16.52
CA ARG A 624 21.01 22.26 -16.60
C ARG A 624 20.04 22.03 -15.45
N THR A 625 19.67 23.11 -14.77
CA THR A 625 18.67 23.10 -13.71
C THR A 625 17.57 24.11 -13.99
N VAL A 626 16.40 23.89 -13.41
CA VAL A 626 15.20 24.73 -13.59
C VAL A 626 14.51 24.92 -12.23
N ALA A 627 13.86 26.07 -11.98
CA ALA A 627 13.01 26.18 -10.79
C ALA A 627 11.74 25.34 -10.96
N PHE A 628 11.15 24.85 -9.87
CA PHE A 628 9.92 24.06 -9.91
C PHE A 628 8.76 24.81 -10.60
N ARG A 629 8.60 26.11 -10.32
CA ARG A 629 7.61 26.98 -10.98
C ARG A 629 7.81 27.18 -12.49
N GLU A 630 8.97 26.79 -13.03
CA GLU A 630 9.31 26.91 -14.45
C GLU A 630 9.20 25.57 -15.18
N VAL A 631 8.86 24.49 -14.46
CA VAL A 631 8.59 23.18 -15.07
C VAL A 631 7.46 23.32 -16.06
N GLY A 632 7.60 22.71 -17.24
CA GLY A 632 6.55 22.75 -18.25
C GLY A 632 6.44 24.08 -19.01
N LYS A 633 7.34 25.04 -18.77
CA LYS A 633 7.31 26.34 -19.45
C LYS A 633 7.36 26.17 -20.97
N GLY A 634 6.30 26.62 -21.64
CA GLY A 634 6.16 26.50 -23.10
C GLY A 634 5.35 25.29 -23.59
N ALA A 635 4.90 24.41 -22.68
CA ALA A 635 3.90 23.38 -22.96
C ALA A 635 2.47 23.86 -22.64
N ALA A 636 1.46 23.12 -23.09
CA ALA A 636 0.05 23.41 -22.80
C ALA A 636 -0.24 23.34 -21.31
N GLN A 637 -0.90 24.36 -20.77
CA GLN A 637 -1.29 24.43 -19.35
C GLN A 637 -2.77 24.09 -19.13
N SER A 638 -3.49 23.73 -20.19
CA SER A 638 -4.89 23.35 -20.13
C SER A 638 -5.24 22.31 -21.21
N TRP A 639 -6.39 21.66 -21.02
CA TRP A 639 -6.91 20.69 -21.98
C TRP A 639 -7.12 21.30 -23.37
N ASP A 640 -7.69 22.50 -23.44
CA ASP A 640 -7.99 23.16 -24.72
C ASP A 640 -6.70 23.57 -25.45
N GLU A 641 -5.67 24.02 -24.72
CA GLU A 641 -4.35 24.29 -25.30
C GLU A 641 -3.71 23.01 -25.85
N LEU A 642 -3.86 21.87 -25.17
CA LEU A 642 -3.34 20.59 -25.64
C LEU A 642 -4.02 20.16 -26.94
N LEU A 643 -5.35 20.27 -27.01
CA LEU A 643 -6.10 20.02 -28.24
C LEU A 643 -5.70 20.99 -29.37
N GLY A 644 -5.49 22.26 -29.06
CA GLY A 644 -4.97 23.26 -30.00
C GLY A 644 -3.60 22.86 -30.57
N ARG A 645 -2.72 22.30 -29.73
CA ARG A 645 -1.41 21.78 -30.18
C ARG A 645 -1.53 20.54 -31.05
N PHE A 646 -2.47 19.64 -30.76
CA PHE A 646 -2.77 18.53 -31.67
C PHE A 646 -3.23 19.04 -33.03
N SER A 647 -4.16 20.00 -33.05
CA SER A 647 -4.64 20.63 -34.29
C SER A 647 -3.51 21.27 -35.10
N MET A 648 -2.61 22.05 -34.47
CA MET A 648 -1.45 22.65 -35.15
C MET A 648 -0.49 21.63 -35.77
N LYS A 649 -0.43 20.41 -35.20
CA LYS A 649 0.38 19.30 -35.72
C LYS A 649 -0.35 18.44 -36.75
N GLY A 650 -1.63 18.71 -37.01
CA GLY A 650 -2.51 17.86 -37.81
C GLY A 650 -2.80 16.51 -37.13
N TRP A 651 -2.67 16.44 -35.81
CA TRP A 651 -2.96 15.23 -35.04
C TRP A 651 -4.42 15.23 -34.58
N ARG A 652 -4.98 14.03 -34.50
CA ARG A 652 -6.36 13.79 -34.08
C ARG A 652 -6.36 12.89 -32.84
N LEU A 653 -7.31 13.14 -31.94
CA LEU A 653 -7.53 12.31 -30.76
C LEU A 653 -8.70 11.36 -31.04
N PHE A 654 -8.42 10.06 -30.95
CA PHE A 654 -9.41 9.02 -31.11
C PHE A 654 -9.64 8.29 -29.80
N THR A 655 -10.86 7.80 -29.60
CA THR A 655 -11.20 6.97 -28.46
C THR A 655 -11.90 5.68 -28.85
N VAL A 656 -11.69 4.65 -28.03
CA VAL A 656 -12.45 3.39 -28.08
C VAL A 656 -13.07 3.17 -26.70
N PRO A 657 -14.40 3.11 -26.58
CA PRO A 657 -15.03 2.70 -25.34
C PRO A 657 -14.72 1.21 -25.08
N LEU A 658 -14.29 0.90 -23.86
CA LEU A 658 -14.03 -0.47 -23.42
C LEU A 658 -15.15 -0.91 -22.48
N HIS A 659 -15.53 -2.18 -22.59
CA HIS A 659 -16.61 -2.77 -21.82
C HIS A 659 -16.06 -3.90 -20.95
N LEU A 660 -16.38 -3.86 -19.66
CA LEU A 660 -16.20 -4.99 -18.76
C LEU A 660 -17.40 -5.92 -18.86
N SER A 661 -17.18 -7.23 -18.85
CA SER A 661 -18.26 -8.23 -18.90
C SER A 661 -19.14 -8.15 -17.64
N GLU A 662 -20.43 -8.47 -17.80
CA GLU A 662 -21.40 -8.50 -16.69
C GLU A 662 -21.02 -9.53 -15.61
N GLU A 663 -20.32 -10.60 -15.97
CA GLU A 663 -19.79 -11.60 -15.03
C GLU A 663 -18.81 -10.98 -14.00
N HIS A 664 -18.17 -9.88 -14.37
CA HIS A 664 -17.21 -9.13 -13.55
C HIS A 664 -17.84 -7.85 -12.95
N GLY A 665 -19.17 -7.73 -13.02
CA GLY A 665 -19.95 -6.63 -12.47
C GLY A 665 -20.09 -5.43 -13.41
N GLY A 666 -19.72 -5.58 -14.69
CA GLY A 666 -19.85 -4.54 -15.71
C GLY A 666 -19.07 -3.26 -15.40
N ASN A 667 -19.20 -2.28 -16.28
CA ASN A 667 -18.58 -0.97 -16.08
C ASN A 667 -19.12 -0.25 -14.83
N GLY A 668 -20.36 -0.53 -14.42
CA GLY A 668 -21.05 0.22 -13.37
C GLY A 668 -21.12 1.69 -13.75
N ASP A 669 -20.75 2.57 -12.82
CA ASP A 669 -20.73 4.02 -13.06
C ASP A 669 -19.46 4.51 -13.79
N LEU A 670 -18.55 3.62 -14.20
CA LEU A 670 -17.28 4.00 -14.83
C LEU A 670 -17.38 4.07 -16.36
N HIS A 671 -16.85 5.13 -16.94
CA HIS A 671 -16.46 5.17 -18.35
C HIS A 671 -15.02 4.68 -18.46
N ILE A 672 -14.83 3.51 -19.08
CA ILE A 672 -13.51 2.94 -19.38
C ILE A 672 -13.22 3.21 -20.86
N ILE A 673 -12.18 3.98 -21.15
CA ILE A 673 -11.91 4.46 -22.50
C ILE A 673 -10.43 4.31 -22.80
N ARG A 674 -10.12 3.86 -24.02
CA ARG A 674 -8.79 3.92 -24.58
C ARG A 674 -8.66 5.13 -25.49
N SER A 675 -7.70 5.99 -25.22
CA SER A 675 -7.31 7.13 -26.05
C SER A 675 -6.17 6.74 -26.99
N ILE A 676 -6.16 7.27 -28.21
CA ILE A 676 -5.12 7.05 -29.22
C ILE A 676 -4.88 8.37 -29.95
N VAL A 677 -3.62 8.81 -29.99
CA VAL A 677 -3.20 10.02 -30.72
C VAL A 677 -2.09 9.64 -31.71
N PRO A 678 -2.42 9.41 -32.99
CA PRO A 678 -1.42 9.09 -33.99
C PRO A 678 -0.34 10.17 -34.11
N GLY A 679 0.91 9.73 -34.28
CA GLY A 679 2.10 10.60 -34.34
C GLY A 679 2.89 10.68 -33.02
N MET A 680 2.28 10.36 -31.89
CA MET A 680 2.97 10.22 -30.59
C MET A 680 3.76 8.91 -30.53
N VAL A 681 4.81 8.86 -29.70
CA VAL A 681 5.66 7.67 -29.53
C VAL A 681 5.08 6.79 -28.41
N PRO A 682 4.53 5.60 -28.72
CA PRO A 682 3.94 4.74 -27.71
C PRO A 682 5.01 4.10 -26.81
N MET A 683 4.66 3.78 -25.56
CA MET A 683 5.48 2.92 -24.72
C MET A 683 5.34 1.47 -25.18
N THR A 684 6.46 0.75 -25.20
CA THR A 684 6.55 -0.65 -25.63
C THR A 684 7.34 -1.45 -24.61
N PHE A 685 6.81 -2.60 -24.21
CA PHE A 685 7.50 -3.51 -23.31
C PHE A 685 8.19 -4.63 -24.09
N GLY A 686 9.35 -5.07 -23.59
CA GLY A 686 10.12 -6.17 -24.14
C GLY A 686 11.44 -5.78 -24.82
N PHE A 687 12.21 -6.81 -25.19
CA PHE A 687 13.52 -6.64 -25.79
C PHE A 687 13.47 -6.39 -27.30
N ARG A 688 14.08 -5.30 -27.76
CA ARG A 688 14.18 -4.93 -29.20
C ARG A 688 12.84 -4.57 -29.86
N GLN A 689 11.84 -4.25 -29.06
CA GLN A 689 10.49 -3.89 -29.48
C GLN A 689 10.23 -2.37 -29.47
N GLU A 690 11.27 -1.55 -29.36
CA GLU A 690 11.15 -0.09 -29.42
C GLU A 690 10.43 0.37 -30.71
N PRO A 691 9.58 1.41 -30.66
CA PRO A 691 8.84 1.93 -31.82
C PRO A 691 9.76 2.81 -32.71
N ALA A 692 10.90 2.28 -33.12
CA ALA A 692 11.98 3.04 -33.74
C ALA A 692 11.69 3.51 -35.18
N GLY A 693 10.52 3.20 -35.73
CA GLY A 693 10.03 3.76 -36.99
C GLY A 693 9.28 5.08 -36.83
N MET A 694 8.99 5.52 -35.60
CA MET A 694 8.23 6.74 -35.34
C MET A 694 9.05 8.00 -35.66
N LYS A 695 8.52 8.83 -36.57
CA LYS A 695 9.19 10.05 -37.06
C LYS A 695 9.47 11.06 -35.94
N ARG A 696 8.57 11.14 -34.95
CA ARG A 696 8.66 12.07 -33.82
C ARG A 696 9.92 11.89 -32.98
N ILE A 697 10.40 10.64 -32.81
CA ILE A 697 11.67 10.34 -32.10
C ILE A 697 12.82 11.14 -32.72
N TYR A 698 12.90 11.13 -34.04
CA TYR A 698 13.98 11.76 -34.80
C TYR A 698 13.82 13.28 -34.88
N ALA A 699 12.59 13.77 -35.05
CA ALA A 699 12.29 15.20 -35.09
C ALA A 699 12.64 15.87 -33.75
N VAL A 700 12.07 15.36 -32.65
CA VAL A 700 12.32 15.90 -31.29
C VAL A 700 13.77 15.69 -30.89
N GLY A 701 14.37 14.53 -31.21
CA GLY A 701 15.79 14.30 -30.95
C GLY A 701 16.70 15.35 -31.59
N LYS A 702 16.37 15.80 -32.81
CA LYS A 702 17.09 16.87 -33.50
C LYS A 702 16.92 18.22 -32.79
N GLU A 703 15.69 18.56 -32.40
CA GLU A 703 15.38 19.79 -31.64
C GLU A 703 16.10 19.85 -30.29
N LEU A 704 16.24 18.70 -29.62
CA LEU A 704 16.99 18.56 -28.36
C LEU A 704 18.52 18.50 -28.55
N GLY A 705 19.02 18.80 -29.76
CA GLY A 705 20.44 19.01 -30.04
C GLY A 705 21.20 17.80 -30.60
N LYS A 706 20.53 16.71 -31.02
CA LYS A 706 21.19 15.59 -31.71
C LYS A 706 21.38 15.94 -33.19
N LYS A 707 22.61 16.31 -33.60
CA LYS A 707 22.92 16.77 -34.97
C LYS A 707 22.63 15.74 -36.07
N LYS A 708 22.78 14.45 -35.80
CA LYS A 708 22.37 13.32 -36.66
C LYS A 708 21.85 12.24 -35.74
N LEU A 709 20.54 11.95 -35.76
CA LEU A 709 19.97 10.84 -35.03
C LEU A 709 19.45 9.82 -36.03
N SER A 710 20.01 8.62 -36.00
CA SER A 710 19.65 7.48 -36.83
C SER A 710 19.23 6.30 -35.97
N TYR A 711 18.56 5.30 -36.56
CA TYR A 711 18.20 4.06 -35.85
C TYR A 711 19.40 3.37 -35.17
N ARG A 712 20.60 3.51 -35.73
CA ARG A 712 21.82 2.94 -35.15
C ARG A 712 22.19 3.59 -33.82
N GLU A 713 21.85 4.85 -33.62
CA GLU A 713 22.18 5.63 -32.42
C GLU A 713 21.13 5.51 -31.31
N LEU A 714 19.93 5.01 -31.62
CA LEU A 714 18.90 4.80 -30.60
C LEU A 714 19.31 3.73 -29.58
N THR A 715 18.90 3.93 -28.33
CA THR A 715 18.95 2.92 -27.27
C THR A 715 18.11 1.71 -27.65
N LYS A 716 18.69 0.50 -27.58
CA LYS A 716 18.03 -0.78 -27.95
C LYS A 716 17.91 -1.74 -26.77
N PHE A 717 17.99 -1.17 -25.56
CA PHE A 717 17.93 -1.89 -24.29
C PHE A 717 16.59 -1.57 -23.62
N PRO A 718 15.92 -2.52 -22.93
CA PRO A 718 14.64 -2.26 -22.26
C PRO A 718 14.76 -1.08 -21.30
N HIS A 719 13.74 -0.22 -21.22
CA HIS A 719 13.72 0.96 -20.35
C HIS A 719 13.47 0.62 -18.87
N PRO A 720 13.81 1.52 -17.91
CA PRO A 720 13.56 1.28 -16.48
C PRO A 720 12.11 1.47 -16.02
N PHE A 721 11.23 2.04 -16.85
CA PHE A 721 9.81 2.18 -16.53
C PHE A 721 9.16 0.79 -16.38
N ALA A 722 8.52 0.51 -15.24
CA ALA A 722 8.06 -0.81 -14.84
C ALA A 722 6.71 -0.78 -14.13
#